data_AF-M2SLQ4-F1
#
_entry.id   AF-M2SLQ4-F1
#
_cell.length_a   1.000
_cell.length_b   1.000
_cell.length_c   1.000
_cell.angle_alpha   90.00
_cell.angle_beta   90.00
_cell.angle_gamma   90.00
#
_symmetry.space_group_name_H-M   'P 1'
#
loop_
_entity.id
_entity.type
_entity.pdbx_description
1 polymer ?
#
loop_
_entity_poly.entity_id
_entity_poly.type
_entity_poly.pdbx_seq_one_letter_code
_entity_poly.pdbx_strand_id
1 'polypeptide(L)'
;MEQYQYPLLIEALFGHDRLVVSKTFLIWYSTSALFIPVECLVWPPTLLPTPIIEMAGKDLGEQAVPHASPNTTFHRRKFATGAVLCLAALALLRNCTTTPTSTCNFFSNLSKSVPESQCQQAEPLFPARKTKELDDMESYLTSDDFRNVAIERLSGAVKIPTQSYDDMGDIGADPRWDIFYSFADYLSKTYPLAHATLQLEKVNTHGLLYTWAGTNPSLKPNLLMAHQDVVPVPDSTLEQWTHPPFSGHYDGKFVWGRGASDCKNQLMAILNAVEALIAADFTPQRTLILSFGFDEEISGVEGAKHLSAYLLKKLGHNSIAAIIDEGAVNIESWGANFAIPGVAEKGYVDVDIVVRMPGGHSSIPPPHNGIGVASELITLIEANRYEPHLADENPYLGLLQCGEKYAPEFPKQLGKLLDKRSRRRATCGKKDDLALEAAKAGPGIKYLFTTSVAVDIIHGGVKTNALPERTQFTVNHRINVGSTSSEVKSHISSLAAQLAQKYNLTLHAFTGEETPSSISLSHGPTILEPAPITPTSLTHSSSSSNASVSTTTTPFALLAGTTRALYGRDLIVSPGLMTGNTDTRFYWDLSEHIFRYGPGWDREQVGLGNIHTVDERVGVAAHVDTVKWMVGWIRNVDEAVI
;
A
#
# COMPACT_ATOMS: atom_id res chain seq x y z
N MET A 1 18.86 4.16 44.20
CA MET A 1 18.76 3.87 45.65
C MET A 1 17.55 4.64 46.17
N GLU A 2 16.73 4.01 47.02
CA GLU A 2 15.68 4.64 47.87
C GLU A 2 14.71 5.60 47.12
N GLN A 3 13.52 5.21 46.68
CA GLN A 3 12.49 4.28 47.21
C GLN A 3 11.97 4.68 48.60
N TYR A 4 10.76 5.27 48.64
CA TYR A 4 9.73 5.08 49.69
C TYR A 4 8.33 5.23 49.07
N GLN A 5 7.29 4.69 49.72
CA GLN A 5 6.07 4.22 49.06
C GLN A 5 4.84 4.21 50.00
N TYR A 6 3.62 4.32 49.46
CA TYR A 6 2.31 4.01 50.09
C TYR A 6 1.83 4.88 51.29
N PRO A 7 0.59 4.73 51.82
CA PRO A 7 -0.57 3.90 51.39
C PRO A 7 -1.98 4.57 51.31
N LEU A 8 -2.83 3.99 50.45
CA LEU A 8 -4.23 3.51 50.65
C LEU A 8 -5.36 4.33 51.38
N LEU A 9 -6.41 4.65 50.60
CA LEU A 9 -7.77 4.03 50.60
C LEU A 9 -8.79 4.25 51.77
N ILE A 10 -10.08 4.12 51.40
CA ILE A 10 -11.34 3.86 52.19
C ILE A 10 -12.39 5.00 52.24
N GLU A 11 -13.66 4.56 52.22
CA GLU A 11 -14.91 5.26 51.92
C GLU A 11 -15.63 5.87 53.14
N ALA A 12 -16.53 6.83 52.90
CA ALA A 12 -17.77 7.06 53.67
C ALA A 12 -18.77 7.85 52.80
N LEU A 13 -19.87 7.26 52.34
CA LEU A 13 -21.17 7.17 53.03
C LEU A 13 -21.83 8.52 53.36
N PHE A 14 -22.87 8.87 52.58
CA PHE A 14 -24.17 9.30 53.11
C PHE A 14 -25.29 8.91 52.11
N GLY A 15 -26.48 8.61 52.61
CA GLY A 15 -27.61 8.16 51.79
C GLY A 15 -28.97 8.35 52.49
N HIS A 16 -30.04 7.91 51.82
CA HIS A 16 -31.45 8.18 52.11
C HIS A 16 -31.86 9.65 51.79
N ASP A 17 -33.00 9.90 51.14
CA ASP A 17 -34.31 9.41 51.58
C ASP A 17 -35.33 8.98 50.49
N ARG A 18 -36.21 8.05 50.88
CA ARG A 18 -37.56 7.65 50.38
C ARG A 18 -37.90 7.39 48.90
N LEU A 19 -38.41 6.17 48.70
CA LEU A 19 -39.24 5.68 47.58
C LEU A 19 -40.64 6.35 47.52
N VAL A 20 -41.37 6.22 46.40
CA VAL A 20 -42.54 5.29 46.23
C VAL A 20 -43.20 5.39 44.83
N VAL A 21 -43.10 4.29 44.07
CA VAL A 21 -44.09 3.63 43.16
C VAL A 21 -45.17 4.45 42.40
N SER A 22 -45.20 4.35 41.05
CA SER A 22 -46.37 3.81 40.30
C SER A 22 -46.03 3.43 38.83
N LYS A 23 -46.97 2.79 38.12
CA LYS A 23 -46.80 2.17 36.78
C LYS A 23 -47.49 2.92 35.63
N THR A 24 -46.79 2.96 34.48
CA THR A 24 -47.29 2.72 33.10
C THR A 24 -48.58 3.39 32.61
N PHE A 25 -48.48 4.28 31.60
CA PHE A 25 -49.02 4.03 30.24
C PHE A 25 -48.66 5.15 29.23
N LEU A 26 -48.79 4.82 27.93
CA LEU A 26 -48.82 5.67 26.73
C LEU A 26 -47.51 6.40 26.32
N ILE A 27 -47.35 6.88 25.06
CA ILE A 27 -47.52 6.23 23.74
C ILE A 27 -46.96 7.15 22.62
N TRP A 28 -46.46 6.54 21.53
CA TRP A 28 -46.27 7.08 20.17
C TRP A 28 -45.05 7.94 19.74
N TYR A 29 -44.40 7.37 18.70
CA TYR A 29 -43.94 7.97 17.44
C TYR A 29 -42.55 8.64 17.32
N SER A 30 -41.68 7.88 16.63
CA SER A 30 -40.61 8.37 15.77
C SER A 30 -41.16 9.13 14.55
N THR A 31 -40.42 10.13 14.07
CA THR A 31 -40.57 10.74 12.74
C THR A 31 -39.20 11.01 12.12
N SER A 32 -39.03 10.61 10.86
CA SER A 32 -37.74 10.64 10.14
C SER A 32 -37.44 11.95 9.43
N ALA A 33 -36.15 12.30 9.32
CA ALA A 33 -35.58 13.15 8.27
C ALA A 33 -34.14 12.67 8.00
N LEU A 34 -33.85 12.01 6.88
CA LEU A 34 -33.43 12.61 5.60
C LEU A 34 -32.22 13.54 5.70
N PHE A 35 -31.06 13.03 5.25
CA PHE A 35 -29.90 13.80 4.81
C PHE A 35 -29.66 13.53 3.32
N ILE A 36 -29.58 14.60 2.52
CA ILE A 36 -29.01 14.63 1.16
C ILE A 36 -28.32 16.01 0.97
N PRO A 37 -27.49 16.25 -0.06
CA PRO A 37 -26.09 16.59 0.18
C PRO A 37 -25.78 18.09 0.03
N VAL A 38 -24.56 18.47 0.41
CA VAL A 38 -24.03 19.82 0.23
C VAL A 38 -23.41 19.95 -1.17
N GLU A 39 -24.09 20.65 -2.08
CA GLU A 39 -23.49 21.11 -3.34
C GLU A 39 -22.85 22.50 -3.22
N CYS A 40 -21.99 22.83 -4.18
CA CYS A 40 -21.17 24.05 -4.21
C CYS A 40 -22.00 25.34 -4.39
N LEU A 41 -21.59 26.43 -3.71
CA LEU A 41 -22.08 27.78 -3.99
C LEU A 41 -20.92 28.75 -4.31
N VAL A 42 -21.01 29.37 -5.49
CA VAL A 42 -20.03 30.31 -6.03
C VAL A 42 -20.33 31.73 -5.53
N TRP A 43 -19.29 32.49 -5.17
CA TRP A 43 -19.41 33.91 -4.78
C TRP A 43 -19.15 34.85 -5.97
N PRO A 44 -20.07 35.79 -6.28
CA PRO A 44 -19.80 36.96 -7.12
C PRO A 44 -19.28 38.15 -6.28
N PRO A 45 -18.58 39.14 -6.89
CA PRO A 45 -18.01 40.29 -6.18
C PRO A 45 -18.99 41.45 -6.00
N THR A 46 -18.82 42.23 -4.92
CA THR A 46 -19.53 43.50 -4.67
C THR A 46 -18.57 44.63 -4.29
N LEU A 47 -19.02 45.88 -4.46
CA LEU A 47 -18.19 47.08 -4.62
C LEU A 47 -17.92 47.86 -3.32
N LEU A 48 -16.87 48.68 -3.35
CA LEU A 48 -16.51 49.67 -2.33
C LEU A 48 -17.53 50.84 -2.28
N PRO A 49 -17.82 51.40 -1.09
CA PRO A 49 -18.43 52.71 -0.94
C PRO A 49 -17.37 53.83 -0.86
N THR A 50 -17.63 54.98 -1.50
CA THR A 50 -16.82 56.20 -1.36
C THR A 50 -17.35 57.13 -0.25
N PRO A 51 -16.48 57.90 0.43
CA PRO A 51 -16.89 58.90 1.41
C PRO A 51 -17.45 60.20 0.77
N ILE A 52 -18.05 61.05 1.60
CA ILE A 52 -18.76 62.29 1.22
C ILE A 52 -17.85 63.54 1.34
N ILE A 53 -18.22 64.61 0.64
CA ILE A 53 -17.52 65.89 0.46
C ILE A 53 -17.67 66.83 1.67
N GLU A 54 -16.64 67.61 1.98
CA GLU A 54 -16.75 68.95 2.57
C GLU A 54 -15.73 69.91 1.91
N MET A 55 -15.94 71.24 1.93
CA MET A 55 -15.25 72.21 1.04
C MET A 55 -14.64 73.43 1.74
N ALA A 56 -13.34 73.68 1.50
CA ALA A 56 -12.67 74.99 1.35
C ALA A 56 -11.15 74.78 1.10
N GLY A 57 -10.41 75.56 0.31
CA GLY A 57 -10.72 76.65 -0.62
C GLY A 57 -9.44 77.45 -0.97
N LYS A 58 -9.39 78.12 -2.15
CA LYS A 58 -8.30 79.03 -2.64
C LYS A 58 -6.95 78.34 -3.01
N ASP A 59 -6.07 78.89 -3.87
CA ASP A 59 -6.10 80.10 -4.75
C ASP A 59 -5.13 79.90 -5.98
N LEU A 60 -5.46 80.52 -7.14
CA LEU A 60 -4.59 81.07 -8.23
C LEU A 60 -3.55 80.24 -9.06
N GLY A 61 -3.41 80.58 -10.36
CA GLY A 61 -2.35 80.18 -11.33
C GLY A 61 -2.79 79.10 -12.36
N GLU A 62 -2.99 79.32 -13.68
CA GLU A 62 -2.15 79.90 -14.76
C GLU A 62 -0.78 79.17 -14.95
N GLN A 63 -0.32 78.70 -16.12
CA GLN A 63 -0.59 79.05 -17.54
C GLN A 63 -0.72 77.79 -18.47
N ALA A 64 -0.55 77.93 -19.81
CA ALA A 64 -1.07 76.96 -20.81
C ALA A 64 -0.16 76.65 -22.04
N VAL A 65 -0.47 75.52 -22.73
CA VAL A 65 -0.44 75.32 -24.22
C VAL A 65 0.94 75.14 -24.95
N PRO A 66 1.08 74.34 -26.05
CA PRO A 66 0.37 73.13 -26.52
C PRO A 66 1.26 72.04 -27.25
N HIS A 67 0.62 71.06 -27.94
CA HIS A 67 0.89 70.44 -29.28
C HIS A 67 2.26 70.53 -30.02
N ALA A 68 2.68 69.62 -30.94
CA ALA A 68 2.16 68.32 -31.46
C ALA A 68 3.21 67.57 -32.33
N SER A 69 2.88 66.36 -32.82
CA SER A 69 3.65 65.55 -33.80
C SER A 69 3.42 65.95 -35.27
N PRO A 70 4.27 65.47 -36.22
CA PRO A 70 3.73 64.91 -37.48
C PRO A 70 4.46 63.67 -38.06
N ASN A 71 3.92 63.12 -39.17
CA ASN A 71 4.30 61.86 -39.84
C ASN A 71 5.18 62.01 -41.10
N THR A 72 5.86 60.93 -41.55
CA THR A 72 6.02 60.41 -42.96
C THR A 72 6.76 59.05 -42.90
N THR A 73 6.51 57.92 -43.61
CA THR A 73 6.22 57.56 -45.03
C THR A 73 7.43 57.74 -46.01
N PHE A 74 7.78 56.85 -46.96
CA PHE A 74 7.27 55.52 -47.40
C PHE A 74 8.50 54.66 -47.95
N HIS A 75 8.53 53.67 -48.88
CA HIS A 75 7.59 53.16 -49.91
C HIS A 75 7.70 51.63 -50.27
N ARG A 76 8.63 51.18 -51.16
CA ARG A 76 8.67 49.87 -51.90
C ARG A 76 10.12 49.50 -52.33
N ARG A 77 10.52 48.36 -52.97
CA ARG A 77 9.81 47.25 -53.69
C ARG A 77 10.42 45.82 -53.47
N LYS A 78 11.04 45.14 -54.47
CA LYS A 78 11.54 43.73 -54.41
C LYS A 78 12.63 43.36 -55.46
N PHE A 79 13.37 42.26 -55.16
CA PHE A 79 13.82 41.12 -56.02
C PHE A 79 15.31 40.92 -56.45
N ALA A 80 15.83 39.72 -56.08
CA ALA A 80 16.91 38.90 -56.70
C ALA A 80 18.35 39.50 -56.78
N THR A 81 19.46 38.74 -56.90
CA THR A 81 19.77 37.29 -56.91
C THR A 81 20.88 37.00 -55.85
N GLY A 82 21.01 35.79 -55.31
CA GLY A 82 21.89 34.73 -55.86
C GLY A 82 22.69 34.06 -54.74
N ALA A 83 23.15 32.82 -54.91
CA ALA A 83 23.71 32.01 -53.82
C ALA A 83 25.25 31.94 -53.79
N VAL A 84 25.84 31.85 -52.58
CA VAL A 84 27.07 31.07 -52.24
C VAL A 84 27.31 31.19 -50.71
N LEU A 85 28.14 30.29 -50.14
CA LEU A 85 28.52 30.21 -48.70
C LEU A 85 27.48 29.67 -47.69
N CYS A 86 26.82 28.58 -48.04
CA CYS A 86 26.65 27.52 -47.04
C CYS A 86 28.04 26.99 -46.66
N LEU A 87 28.44 27.11 -45.37
CA LEU A 87 29.40 26.22 -44.66
C LEU A 87 29.76 26.69 -43.24
N ALA A 88 29.52 27.97 -42.87
CA ALA A 88 29.99 28.53 -41.60
C ALA A 88 29.04 28.36 -40.38
N ALA A 89 27.80 27.92 -40.58
CA ALA A 89 26.76 27.93 -39.53
C ALA A 89 26.64 26.65 -38.68
N LEU A 90 27.29 25.54 -39.08
CA LEU A 90 27.13 24.22 -38.43
C LEU A 90 28.17 23.93 -37.32
N ALA A 91 29.11 24.84 -37.06
CA ALA A 91 30.19 24.64 -36.09
C ALA A 91 29.92 25.20 -34.67
N LEU A 92 28.92 26.09 -34.51
CA LEU A 92 28.69 26.84 -33.27
C LEU A 92 27.45 26.40 -32.45
N LEU A 93 26.81 25.29 -32.82
CA LEU A 93 25.69 24.69 -32.07
C LEU A 93 26.05 23.35 -31.39
N ARG A 94 27.35 23.05 -31.21
CA ARG A 94 27.82 21.75 -30.71
C ARG A 94 28.29 21.71 -29.25
N ASN A 95 28.20 22.83 -28.51
CA ASN A 95 28.55 22.90 -27.08
C ASN A 95 27.54 23.75 -26.29
N CYS A 96 26.36 23.18 -26.02
CA CYS A 96 25.46 23.62 -24.94
C CYS A 96 24.67 22.42 -24.40
N THR A 97 24.89 22.11 -23.12
CA THR A 97 23.98 21.41 -22.19
C THR A 97 23.14 20.25 -22.74
N THR A 98 23.63 19.02 -22.57
CA THR A 98 22.80 17.81 -22.64
C THR A 98 21.80 17.76 -21.49
N THR A 99 20.51 17.96 -21.77
CA THR A 99 19.44 17.51 -20.88
C THR A 99 19.08 16.04 -21.20
N PRO A 100 18.79 15.20 -20.20
CA PRO A 100 18.37 13.83 -20.42
C PRO A 100 16.90 13.79 -20.89
N THR A 101 16.66 14.01 -22.18
CA THR A 101 15.39 13.65 -22.80
C THR A 101 15.32 12.13 -22.92
N SER A 102 14.41 11.48 -22.18
CA SER A 102 14.25 10.02 -22.17
C SER A 102 14.04 9.46 -23.58
N THR A 103 15.09 8.86 -24.15
CA THR A 103 15.03 8.16 -25.43
C THR A 103 14.35 6.82 -25.23
N CYS A 104 13.10 6.70 -25.70
CA CYS A 104 12.35 5.44 -25.66
C CYS A 104 13.08 4.39 -26.51
N ASN A 105 13.80 3.46 -25.86
CA ASN A 105 14.67 2.50 -26.52
C ASN A 105 13.87 1.49 -27.34
N PHE A 106 13.93 1.60 -28.66
CA PHE A 106 13.28 0.69 -29.60
C PHE A 106 14.03 -0.65 -29.70
N PHE A 107 13.80 -1.55 -28.74
CA PHE A 107 14.13 -2.98 -28.86
C PHE A 107 12.87 -3.80 -29.13
N SER A 108 12.24 -3.54 -30.28
CA SER A 108 11.08 -4.32 -30.75
C SER A 108 11.53 -5.68 -31.28
N ASN A 109 11.66 -6.68 -30.40
CA ASN A 109 11.98 -8.04 -30.81
C ASN A 109 11.21 -9.11 -30.00
N LEU A 110 9.88 -9.10 -30.12
CA LEU A 110 9.06 -10.28 -29.85
C LEU A 110 7.90 -10.38 -30.85
N SER A 111 7.76 -11.54 -31.47
CA SER A 111 6.53 -11.92 -32.18
C SER A 111 5.51 -12.41 -31.16
N LYS A 112 4.25 -11.95 -31.25
CA LYS A 112 3.07 -12.71 -30.83
C LYS A 112 1.78 -12.16 -31.42
N SER A 113 0.72 -12.95 -31.26
CA SER A 113 -0.58 -12.88 -31.94
C SER A 113 -1.47 -11.72 -31.47
N VAL A 114 -2.64 -11.60 -32.11
CA VAL A 114 -3.77 -10.79 -31.62
C VAL A 114 -4.03 -11.11 -30.13
N PRO A 115 -4.28 -10.11 -29.26
CA PRO A 115 -4.54 -10.37 -27.85
C PRO A 115 -5.80 -11.23 -27.65
N GLU A 116 -5.63 -12.33 -26.93
CA GLU A 116 -6.75 -13.03 -26.30
C GLU A 116 -7.40 -12.11 -25.24
N SER A 117 -8.67 -12.36 -24.88
CA SER A 117 -9.50 -11.31 -24.26
C SER A 117 -8.90 -10.73 -22.97
N GLN A 118 -8.78 -9.41 -22.90
CA GLN A 118 -7.97 -8.65 -21.92
C GLN A 118 -8.33 -8.84 -20.44
N CYS A 119 -9.46 -9.47 -20.13
CA CYS A 119 -9.70 -10.09 -18.84
C CYS A 119 -10.39 -11.45 -19.06
N GLN A 120 -9.66 -12.55 -18.92
CA GLN A 120 -10.26 -13.89 -18.84
C GLN A 120 -10.72 -14.15 -17.39
N GLN A 121 -11.61 -15.12 -17.19
CA GLN A 121 -12.05 -15.55 -15.86
C GLN A 121 -11.91 -17.07 -15.76
N ALA A 122 -11.38 -17.56 -14.65
CA ALA A 122 -11.33 -18.99 -14.36
C ALA A 122 -12.74 -19.54 -14.11
N GLU A 123 -12.95 -20.82 -14.39
CA GLU A 123 -14.12 -21.53 -13.88
C GLU A 123 -13.95 -21.80 -12.37
N PRO A 124 -15.04 -21.85 -11.59
CA PRO A 124 -14.99 -22.26 -10.18
C PRO A 124 -14.27 -23.60 -10.00
N LEU A 125 -13.24 -23.64 -9.17
CA LEU A 125 -12.36 -24.79 -8.97
C LEU A 125 -12.54 -25.40 -7.58
N PHE A 126 -13.07 -26.62 -7.55
CA PHE A 126 -13.27 -27.43 -6.35
C PHE A 126 -12.25 -28.58 -6.34
N PRO A 127 -11.72 -28.98 -5.17
CA PRO A 127 -10.83 -30.14 -5.05
C PRO A 127 -11.49 -31.42 -5.57
N ALA A 128 -10.76 -32.17 -6.40
CA ALA A 128 -11.20 -33.41 -7.02
C ALA A 128 -11.00 -34.63 -6.11
N ARG A 129 -10.04 -34.61 -5.17
CA ARG A 129 -9.91 -35.68 -4.16
C ARG A 129 -11.06 -35.57 -3.15
N LYS A 130 -11.93 -36.58 -3.17
CA LYS A 130 -13.06 -36.75 -2.24
C LYS A 130 -12.93 -38.04 -1.45
N THR A 131 -13.14 -37.94 -0.14
CA THR A 131 -13.32 -39.03 0.82
C THR A 131 -14.37 -38.60 1.84
N LYS A 132 -14.94 -39.54 2.60
CA LYS A 132 -15.99 -39.20 3.57
C LYS A 132 -15.49 -38.20 4.61
N GLU A 133 -14.24 -38.35 5.02
CA GLU A 133 -13.55 -37.55 6.04
C GLU A 133 -13.34 -36.11 5.55
N LEU A 134 -12.99 -35.93 4.27
CA LEU A 134 -12.90 -34.60 3.63
C LEU A 134 -14.28 -33.96 3.44
N ASP A 135 -15.33 -34.73 3.13
CA ASP A 135 -16.70 -34.22 3.00
C ASP A 135 -17.33 -33.89 4.38
N ASP A 136 -17.03 -34.67 5.41
CA ASP A 136 -17.36 -34.37 6.82
C ASP A 136 -16.65 -33.08 7.27
N MET A 137 -15.37 -32.91 6.93
CA MET A 137 -14.58 -31.70 7.22
C MET A 137 -15.13 -30.47 6.48
N GLU A 138 -15.42 -30.57 5.18
CA GLU A 138 -16.07 -29.50 4.42
C GLU A 138 -17.43 -29.11 5.07
N SER A 139 -18.20 -30.09 5.53
CA SER A 139 -19.45 -29.86 6.26
C SER A 139 -19.20 -29.16 7.61
N TYR A 140 -18.24 -29.63 8.41
CA TYR A 140 -17.88 -29.04 9.70
C TYR A 140 -17.44 -27.58 9.54
N LEU A 141 -16.65 -27.24 8.53
CA LEU A 141 -16.21 -25.86 8.24
C LEU A 141 -17.36 -24.90 7.84
N THR A 142 -18.58 -25.41 7.63
CA THR A 142 -19.81 -24.61 7.43
C THR A 142 -20.73 -24.57 8.66
N SER A 143 -20.39 -25.28 9.74
CA SER A 143 -21.20 -25.41 10.96
C SER A 143 -21.00 -24.26 11.96
N ASP A 144 -22.02 -24.03 12.79
CA ASP A 144 -21.91 -23.13 13.94
C ASP A 144 -20.87 -23.61 14.98
N ASP A 145 -20.62 -24.91 15.09
CA ASP A 145 -19.59 -25.46 15.97
C ASP A 145 -18.19 -25.00 15.55
N PHE A 146 -17.84 -25.15 14.26
CA PHE A 146 -16.57 -24.61 13.75
C PHE A 146 -16.52 -23.09 13.84
N ARG A 147 -17.61 -22.39 13.52
CA ARG A 147 -17.72 -20.93 13.64
C ARG A 147 -17.36 -20.46 15.06
N ASN A 148 -17.87 -21.14 16.08
CA ASN A 148 -17.61 -20.83 17.49
C ASN A 148 -16.15 -21.14 17.88
N VAL A 149 -15.59 -22.26 17.41
CA VAL A 149 -14.17 -22.60 17.59
C VAL A 149 -13.26 -21.57 16.92
N ALA A 150 -13.59 -21.11 15.70
CA ALA A 150 -12.83 -20.07 15.00
C ALA A 150 -12.85 -18.72 15.74
N ILE A 151 -14.00 -18.33 16.31
CA ILE A 151 -14.12 -17.16 17.18
C ILE A 151 -13.22 -17.31 18.42
N GLU A 152 -13.30 -18.44 19.13
CA GLU A 152 -12.50 -18.65 20.35
C GLU A 152 -11.00 -18.60 20.05
N ARG A 153 -10.57 -19.26 18.96
CA ARG A 153 -9.19 -19.27 18.48
C ARG A 153 -8.69 -17.86 18.16
N LEU A 154 -9.40 -17.09 17.33
CA LEU A 154 -8.96 -15.72 17.01
C LEU A 154 -9.02 -14.79 18.24
N SER A 155 -10.08 -14.89 19.04
CA SER A 155 -10.24 -14.15 20.31
C SER A 155 -9.09 -14.43 21.29
N GLY A 156 -8.57 -15.67 21.33
CA GLY A 156 -7.39 -16.02 22.13
C GLY A 156 -6.09 -15.40 21.59
N ALA A 157 -5.86 -15.45 20.27
CA ALA A 157 -4.68 -14.84 19.65
C ALA A 157 -4.61 -13.31 19.81
N VAL A 158 -5.77 -12.62 19.77
CA VAL A 158 -5.86 -11.17 19.99
C VAL A 158 -5.56 -10.77 21.44
N LYS A 159 -5.73 -11.66 22.43
CA LYS A 159 -5.41 -11.38 23.84
C LYS A 159 -3.92 -11.38 24.16
N ILE A 160 -3.05 -11.71 23.20
CA ILE A 160 -1.60 -11.76 23.37
C ILE A 160 -0.99 -10.55 22.64
N PRO A 161 -0.55 -9.50 23.36
CA PRO A 161 -0.13 -8.22 22.78
C PRO A 161 1.29 -8.27 22.21
N THR A 162 1.46 -8.95 21.07
CA THR A 162 2.70 -9.10 20.29
C THR A 162 3.14 -7.80 19.59
N GLN A 163 3.17 -6.68 20.32
CA GLN A 163 3.46 -5.36 19.76
C GLN A 163 4.95 -5.20 19.42
N SER A 164 5.24 -4.84 18.17
CA SER A 164 6.55 -4.43 17.66
C SER A 164 6.69 -2.89 17.67
N TYR A 165 7.91 -2.36 17.70
CA TYR A 165 8.19 -0.92 17.80
C TYR A 165 9.42 -0.54 16.96
N ASP A 166 9.48 0.68 16.39
CA ASP A 166 10.62 1.15 15.58
C ASP A 166 11.96 1.17 16.35
N ASP A 167 11.91 1.12 17.69
CA ASP A 167 13.06 1.14 18.60
C ASP A 167 13.31 -0.19 19.33
N MET A 168 12.80 -1.33 18.82
CA MET A 168 13.10 -2.66 19.37
C MET A 168 14.61 -2.95 19.33
N GLY A 169 15.16 -3.39 20.46
CA GLY A 169 16.58 -3.77 20.57
C GLY A 169 16.86 -5.20 20.12
N ASP A 170 18.13 -5.65 20.27
CA ASP A 170 18.56 -6.98 19.85
C ASP A 170 17.73 -8.12 20.49
N ILE A 171 17.43 -9.15 19.70
CA ILE A 171 16.68 -10.34 20.16
C ILE A 171 17.44 -11.06 21.28
N GLY A 172 16.75 -11.31 22.40
CA GLY A 172 17.33 -11.89 23.61
C GLY A 172 18.08 -10.89 24.50
N ALA A 173 18.17 -9.62 24.11
CA ALA A 173 18.59 -8.51 24.97
C ALA A 173 17.41 -7.58 25.33
N ASP A 174 16.51 -7.31 24.39
CA ASP A 174 15.26 -6.59 24.64
C ASP A 174 14.14 -7.56 25.07
N PRO A 175 13.59 -7.46 26.30
CA PRO A 175 12.54 -8.36 26.79
C PRO A 175 11.19 -8.14 26.11
N ARG A 176 11.01 -7.09 25.28
CA ARG A 176 9.78 -6.93 24.48
C ARG A 176 9.56 -8.11 23.52
N TRP A 177 10.62 -8.78 23.07
CA TRP A 177 10.52 -10.00 22.25
C TRP A 177 9.96 -11.23 23.01
N ASP A 178 10.00 -11.25 24.34
CA ASP A 178 9.59 -12.44 25.10
C ASP A 178 8.10 -12.79 24.92
N ILE A 179 7.25 -11.82 24.51
CA ILE A 179 5.83 -12.05 24.25
C ILE A 179 5.56 -13.08 23.14
N PHE A 180 6.47 -13.22 22.17
CA PHE A 180 6.35 -14.20 21.10
C PHE A 180 6.56 -15.64 21.60
N TYR A 181 7.18 -15.87 22.77
CA TYR A 181 7.14 -17.18 23.42
C TYR A 181 5.74 -17.52 23.90
N SER A 182 5.00 -16.55 24.47
CA SER A 182 3.60 -16.74 24.87
C SER A 182 2.68 -16.99 23.67
N PHE A 183 2.93 -16.31 22.54
CA PHE A 183 2.18 -16.56 21.31
C PHE A 183 2.46 -17.97 20.74
N ALA A 184 3.72 -18.39 20.67
CA ALA A 184 4.09 -19.74 20.20
C ALA A 184 3.55 -20.87 21.12
N ASP A 185 3.50 -20.65 22.44
CA ASP A 185 2.85 -21.57 23.40
C ASP A 185 1.33 -21.64 23.17
N TYR A 186 0.68 -20.50 22.92
CA TYR A 186 -0.74 -20.45 22.58
C TYR A 186 -1.05 -21.20 21.28
N LEU A 187 -0.28 -20.98 20.21
CA LEU A 187 -0.42 -21.72 18.95
C LEU A 187 -0.26 -23.23 19.17
N SER A 188 0.76 -23.64 19.93
CA SER A 188 1.03 -25.06 20.21
C SER A 188 -0.05 -25.76 21.04
N LYS A 189 -0.82 -25.02 21.84
CA LYS A 189 -1.99 -25.54 22.57
C LYS A 189 -3.26 -25.52 21.74
N THR A 190 -3.35 -24.60 20.78
CA THR A 190 -4.54 -24.36 19.96
C THR A 190 -4.61 -25.27 18.74
N TYR A 191 -3.46 -25.68 18.19
CA TYR A 191 -3.34 -26.53 17.00
C TYR A 191 -2.45 -27.76 17.28
N PRO A 192 -2.88 -28.67 18.18
CA PRO A 192 -2.08 -29.82 18.59
C PRO A 192 -1.83 -30.82 17.45
N LEU A 193 -2.74 -30.99 16.49
CA LEU A 193 -2.50 -31.90 15.36
C LEU A 193 -1.42 -31.32 14.42
N ALA A 194 -1.50 -30.03 14.10
CA ALA A 194 -0.48 -29.34 13.31
C ALA A 194 0.90 -29.41 13.97
N HIS A 195 0.99 -29.13 15.28
CA HIS A 195 2.24 -29.21 16.04
C HIS A 195 2.77 -30.64 16.26
N ALA A 196 1.92 -31.68 16.17
CA ALA A 196 2.34 -33.08 16.19
C ALA A 196 2.75 -33.62 14.80
N THR A 197 2.29 -33.00 13.71
CA THR A 197 2.42 -33.54 12.34
C THR A 197 3.44 -32.79 11.49
N LEU A 198 3.52 -31.45 11.61
CA LEU A 198 4.42 -30.62 10.82
C LEU A 198 5.77 -30.47 11.52
N GLN A 199 6.86 -30.46 10.75
CA GLN A 199 8.17 -30.09 11.27
C GLN A 199 8.21 -28.57 11.49
N LEU A 200 8.21 -28.13 12.75
CA LEU A 200 8.45 -26.73 13.11
C LEU A 200 9.96 -26.46 13.27
N GLU A 201 10.48 -25.56 12.45
CA GLU A 201 11.81 -24.96 12.58
C GLU A 201 11.65 -23.51 13.07
N LYS A 202 12.33 -23.14 14.16
CA LYS A 202 12.35 -21.76 14.64
C LYS A 202 13.53 -21.01 14.04
N VAL A 203 13.25 -19.97 13.26
CA VAL A 203 14.26 -19.14 12.59
C VAL A 203 14.35 -17.79 13.32
N ASN A 204 15.58 -17.35 13.60
CA ASN A 204 15.87 -16.15 14.40
C ASN A 204 15.03 -16.07 15.70
N THR A 205 15.01 -17.17 16.46
CA THR A 205 14.27 -17.37 17.73
C THR A 205 12.74 -17.40 17.61
N HIS A 206 12.10 -16.43 16.94
CA HIS A 206 10.64 -16.21 16.97
C HIS A 206 9.93 -16.44 15.62
N GLY A 207 10.65 -16.48 14.49
CA GLY A 207 10.08 -16.81 13.20
C GLY A 207 9.70 -18.29 13.14
N LEU A 208 8.45 -18.58 12.78
CA LEU A 208 7.92 -19.95 12.81
C LEU A 208 7.80 -20.51 11.39
N LEU A 209 8.64 -21.49 11.07
CA LEU A 209 8.64 -22.18 9.78
C LEU A 209 8.12 -23.62 9.95
N TYR A 210 6.88 -23.87 9.55
CA TYR A 210 6.28 -25.20 9.58
C TYR A 210 6.38 -25.87 8.21
N THR A 211 6.83 -27.12 8.15
CA THR A 211 6.87 -27.93 6.93
C THR A 211 5.99 -29.17 7.06
N TRP A 212 4.96 -29.28 6.21
CA TRP A 212 4.24 -30.53 5.97
C TRP A 212 4.85 -31.21 4.73
N ALA A 213 5.65 -32.26 4.94
CA ALA A 213 6.31 -32.95 3.85
C ALA A 213 5.31 -33.64 2.91
N GLY A 214 5.37 -33.31 1.62
CA GLY A 214 4.56 -33.96 0.58
C GLY A 214 5.11 -35.32 0.18
N THR A 215 4.22 -36.22 -0.24
CA THR A 215 4.59 -37.58 -0.69
C THR A 215 5.35 -37.62 -2.03
N ASN A 216 5.34 -36.52 -2.80
CA ASN A 216 6.13 -36.37 -4.02
C ASN A 216 7.13 -35.19 -3.92
N PRO A 217 8.43 -35.45 -3.62
CA PRO A 217 9.44 -34.41 -3.48
C PRO A 217 9.88 -33.76 -4.81
N SER A 218 9.33 -34.17 -5.96
CA SER A 218 9.60 -33.51 -7.25
C SER A 218 8.70 -32.29 -7.51
N LEU A 219 7.69 -32.03 -6.67
CA LEU A 219 6.78 -30.90 -6.82
C LEU A 219 7.32 -29.69 -6.04
N LYS A 220 7.41 -28.53 -6.69
CA LYS A 220 7.72 -27.25 -6.01
C LYS A 220 6.74 -27.04 -4.84
N PRO A 221 7.17 -26.71 -3.61
CA PRO A 221 6.27 -26.52 -2.48
C PRO A 221 5.23 -25.41 -2.69
N ASN A 222 4.09 -25.51 -2.00
CA ASN A 222 3.15 -24.39 -1.78
C ASN A 222 3.58 -23.66 -0.50
N LEU A 223 3.50 -22.32 -0.47
CA LEU A 223 3.94 -21.52 0.68
C LEU A 223 2.87 -20.52 1.10
N LEU A 224 2.54 -20.51 2.38
CA LEU A 224 1.57 -19.61 3.01
C LEU A 224 2.28 -18.72 4.04
N MET A 225 2.02 -17.42 3.99
CA MET A 225 2.58 -16.39 4.86
C MET A 225 1.50 -15.66 5.66
N ALA A 226 1.94 -15.13 6.79
CA ALA A 226 1.30 -14.15 7.67
C ALA A 226 2.37 -13.67 8.67
N HIS A 227 2.10 -12.59 9.42
CA HIS A 227 2.96 -12.19 10.54
C HIS A 227 2.31 -12.48 11.91
N GLN A 228 3.11 -12.40 12.98
CA GLN A 228 2.70 -12.66 14.36
C GLN A 228 2.53 -11.38 15.19
N ASP A 229 3.19 -10.30 14.77
CA ASP A 229 3.23 -9.02 15.46
C ASP A 229 2.03 -8.15 15.11
N VAL A 230 2.03 -6.93 15.64
CA VAL A 230 0.95 -5.93 15.50
C VAL A 230 1.52 -4.54 15.82
N VAL A 231 1.02 -3.46 15.20
CA VAL A 231 1.40 -2.10 15.62
C VAL A 231 1.04 -1.84 17.09
N PRO A 232 1.78 -0.97 17.79
CA PRO A 232 1.44 -0.55 19.14
C PRO A 232 0.03 0.06 19.24
N VAL A 233 -0.54 0.04 20.44
CA VAL A 233 -1.73 0.82 20.78
C VAL A 233 -1.33 1.93 21.75
N PRO A 234 -1.23 3.20 21.30
CA PRO A 234 -0.81 4.30 22.16
C PRO A 234 -1.81 4.56 23.28
N ASP A 235 -1.33 4.85 24.50
CA ASP A 235 -2.16 5.12 25.69
C ASP A 235 -3.23 6.20 25.44
N SER A 236 -2.88 7.24 24.66
CA SER A 236 -3.77 8.34 24.25
C SER A 236 -4.95 7.92 23.37
N THR A 237 -4.96 6.68 22.86
CA THR A 237 -6.06 6.11 22.08
C THR A 237 -6.97 5.21 22.90
N LEU A 238 -6.59 4.78 24.11
CA LEU A 238 -7.31 3.74 24.86
C LEU A 238 -8.78 4.10 25.17
N GLU A 239 -9.07 5.37 25.45
CA GLU A 239 -10.44 5.86 25.68
C GLU A 239 -11.30 5.95 24.40
N GLN A 240 -10.69 5.77 23.23
CA GLN A 240 -11.35 5.83 21.91
C GLN A 240 -11.73 4.44 21.39
N TRP A 241 -11.28 3.36 22.03
CA TRP A 241 -11.66 1.99 21.67
C TRP A 241 -13.02 1.60 22.28
N THR A 242 -13.94 1.15 21.44
CA THR A 242 -15.26 0.60 21.83
C THR A 242 -15.10 -0.66 22.69
N HIS A 243 -14.06 -1.47 22.42
CA HIS A 243 -13.68 -2.64 23.21
C HIS A 243 -12.15 -2.63 23.44
N PRO A 244 -11.65 -2.99 24.64
CA PRO A 244 -10.21 -2.87 24.93
C PRO A 244 -9.34 -3.62 23.90
N PRO A 245 -8.21 -3.05 23.46
CA PRO A 245 -7.49 -3.48 22.26
C PRO A 245 -7.03 -4.94 22.28
N PHE A 246 -6.70 -5.48 23.44
CA PHE A 246 -6.28 -6.88 23.62
C PHE A 246 -7.32 -7.71 24.39
N SER A 247 -8.61 -7.37 24.24
CA SER A 247 -9.72 -8.15 24.81
C SER A 247 -10.15 -9.33 23.94
N GLY A 248 -9.91 -9.27 22.62
CA GLY A 248 -10.45 -10.24 21.66
C GLY A 248 -11.98 -10.32 21.71
N HIS A 249 -12.66 -9.20 21.98
CA HIS A 249 -14.12 -9.19 22.21
C HIS A 249 -14.88 -9.62 20.95
N TYR A 250 -15.93 -10.43 21.12
CA TYR A 250 -16.84 -10.81 20.05
C TYR A 250 -18.24 -10.28 20.36
N ASP A 251 -18.74 -9.42 19.48
CA ASP A 251 -19.99 -8.65 19.68
C ASP A 251 -21.27 -9.37 19.18
N GLY A 252 -21.10 -10.56 18.58
CA GLY A 252 -22.14 -11.27 17.84
C GLY A 252 -21.87 -11.41 16.34
N LYS A 253 -20.92 -10.64 15.79
CA LYS A 253 -20.61 -10.58 14.35
C LYS A 253 -19.13 -10.38 14.04
N PHE A 254 -18.45 -9.47 14.75
CA PHE A 254 -17.04 -9.15 14.58
C PHE A 254 -16.22 -9.64 15.78
N VAL A 255 -14.95 -9.99 15.56
CA VAL A 255 -13.94 -10.09 16.62
C VAL A 255 -13.14 -8.80 16.61
N TRP A 256 -13.06 -8.11 17.76
CA TRP A 256 -12.45 -6.80 17.94
C TRP A 256 -11.14 -6.88 18.72
N GLY A 257 -10.18 -6.06 18.31
CA GLY A 257 -8.89 -5.84 18.96
C GLY A 257 -7.73 -5.69 17.98
N ARG A 258 -6.59 -5.23 18.48
CA ARG A 258 -5.36 -5.08 17.70
C ARG A 258 -4.84 -6.46 17.28
N GLY A 259 -4.70 -6.66 15.98
CA GLY A 259 -4.39 -7.95 15.36
C GLY A 259 -5.59 -8.84 15.03
N ALA A 260 -6.83 -8.38 15.24
CA ALA A 260 -8.01 -9.14 14.87
C ALA A 260 -8.17 -9.26 13.34
N SER A 261 -7.73 -8.26 12.58
CA SER A 261 -7.66 -8.27 11.12
C SER A 261 -6.23 -8.51 10.64
N ASP A 262 -5.26 -7.81 11.25
CA ASP A 262 -3.91 -7.61 10.72
C ASP A 262 -2.80 -8.11 11.68
N CYS A 263 -2.19 -9.29 11.50
CA CYS A 263 -2.46 -10.33 10.50
C CYS A 263 -2.85 -11.68 11.15
N LYS A 264 -3.12 -11.70 12.47
CA LYS A 264 -3.43 -12.94 13.19
C LYS A 264 -4.69 -13.64 12.65
N ASN A 265 -5.63 -12.91 12.04
CA ASN A 265 -6.74 -13.51 11.31
C ASN A 265 -6.26 -14.48 10.22
N GLN A 266 -5.27 -14.10 9.40
CA GLN A 266 -4.75 -14.96 8.34
C GLN A 266 -3.88 -16.10 8.90
N LEU A 267 -2.98 -15.80 9.85
CA LEU A 267 -2.17 -16.82 10.53
C LEU A 267 -3.04 -17.92 11.17
N MET A 268 -4.07 -17.51 11.91
CA MET A 268 -5.00 -18.43 12.56
C MET A 268 -5.89 -19.14 11.55
N ALA A 269 -6.26 -18.51 10.42
CA ALA A 269 -7.03 -19.18 9.39
C ALA A 269 -6.22 -20.27 8.65
N ILE A 270 -4.93 -20.02 8.39
CA ILE A 270 -3.99 -21.00 7.84
C ILE A 270 -3.84 -22.21 8.76
N LEU A 271 -3.63 -21.98 10.06
CA LEU A 271 -3.49 -23.07 11.03
C LEU A 271 -4.81 -23.83 11.26
N ASN A 272 -5.97 -23.15 11.26
CA ASN A 272 -7.28 -23.82 11.27
C ASN A 272 -7.46 -24.75 10.05
N ALA A 273 -7.06 -24.30 8.85
CA ALA A 273 -7.15 -25.10 7.63
C ALA A 273 -6.26 -26.35 7.69
N VAL A 274 -5.01 -26.21 8.17
CA VAL A 274 -4.07 -27.33 8.32
C VAL A 274 -4.54 -28.32 9.40
N GLU A 275 -4.97 -27.83 10.57
CA GLU A 275 -5.52 -28.67 11.64
C GLU A 275 -6.74 -29.49 11.17
N ALA A 276 -7.65 -28.86 10.42
CA ALA A 276 -8.83 -29.52 9.85
C ALA A 276 -8.46 -30.56 8.79
N LEU A 277 -7.49 -30.28 7.91
CA LEU A 277 -7.00 -31.24 6.92
C LEU A 277 -6.35 -32.47 7.57
N ILE A 278 -5.55 -32.28 8.63
CA ILE A 278 -4.94 -33.40 9.36
C ILE A 278 -6.02 -34.25 10.05
N ALA A 279 -7.03 -33.62 10.65
CA ALA A 279 -8.17 -34.31 11.26
C ALA A 279 -9.06 -35.07 10.25
N ALA A 280 -8.91 -34.78 8.94
CA ALA A 280 -9.65 -35.40 7.84
C ALA A 280 -8.82 -36.47 7.08
N ASP A 281 -7.75 -37.00 7.69
CA ASP A 281 -6.79 -37.94 7.08
C ASP A 281 -6.22 -37.45 5.72
N PHE A 282 -6.10 -36.13 5.54
CA PHE A 282 -5.41 -35.59 4.38
C PHE A 282 -3.92 -35.92 4.44
N THR A 283 -3.33 -36.15 3.27
CA THR A 283 -1.88 -36.29 3.12
C THR A 283 -1.50 -35.64 1.81
N PRO A 284 -0.67 -34.60 1.81
CA PRO A 284 -0.29 -33.89 0.60
C PRO A 284 0.63 -34.72 -0.30
N GLN A 285 0.54 -34.47 -1.60
CA GLN A 285 1.53 -34.82 -2.62
C GLN A 285 2.64 -33.77 -2.69
N ARG A 286 2.28 -32.48 -2.63
CA ARG A 286 3.17 -31.32 -2.72
C ARG A 286 3.45 -30.79 -1.32
N THR A 287 4.72 -30.60 -0.96
CA THR A 287 5.10 -30.05 0.36
C THR A 287 4.40 -28.70 0.61
N LEU A 288 3.80 -28.55 1.78
CA LEU A 288 3.23 -27.28 2.25
C LEU A 288 4.18 -26.64 3.26
N ILE A 289 4.48 -25.37 3.07
CA ILE A 289 5.31 -24.56 3.97
C ILE A 289 4.46 -23.43 4.54
N LEU A 290 4.48 -23.25 5.86
CA LEU A 290 3.91 -22.09 6.54
C LEU A 290 5.08 -21.27 7.09
N SER A 291 5.16 -19.98 6.76
CA SER A 291 6.28 -19.12 7.13
C SER A 291 5.74 -17.87 7.82
N PHE A 292 5.88 -17.79 9.15
CA PHE A 292 5.31 -16.70 9.94
C PHE A 292 6.39 -15.74 10.49
N GLY A 293 6.32 -14.48 10.03
CA GLY A 293 7.14 -13.36 10.52
C GLY A 293 6.81 -12.97 11.96
N PHE A 294 7.53 -12.00 12.53
CA PHE A 294 7.31 -11.51 13.90
C PHE A 294 7.74 -10.03 14.11
N ASP A 295 7.97 -9.31 13.01
CA ASP A 295 8.39 -7.91 12.99
C ASP A 295 7.97 -7.19 11.69
N GLU A 296 6.92 -7.64 10.99
CA GLU A 296 6.49 -7.08 9.68
C GLU A 296 6.19 -5.58 9.79
N GLU A 297 5.45 -5.22 10.83
CA GLU A 297 5.00 -3.87 11.15
C GLU A 297 6.18 -2.91 11.39
N ILE A 298 7.38 -3.45 11.64
CA ILE A 298 8.66 -2.75 11.76
C ILE A 298 9.68 -3.21 10.69
N SER A 299 9.17 -3.57 9.52
CA SER A 299 9.88 -3.90 8.28
C SER A 299 10.49 -5.31 8.13
N GLY A 300 10.10 -6.30 8.93
CA GLY A 300 10.35 -7.73 8.65
C GLY A 300 11.83 -8.16 8.59
N VAL A 301 12.71 -7.37 9.19
CA VAL A 301 14.18 -7.46 9.06
C VAL A 301 14.74 -8.62 9.87
N GLU A 302 14.10 -8.97 10.98
CA GLU A 302 14.50 -10.05 11.86
C GLU A 302 13.71 -11.34 11.61
N GLY A 303 12.44 -11.25 11.21
CA GLY A 303 11.58 -12.36 10.84
C GLY A 303 11.72 -12.77 9.39
N ALA A 304 10.95 -12.15 8.49
CA ALA A 304 10.81 -12.59 7.10
C ALA A 304 12.12 -12.63 6.32
N LYS A 305 12.99 -11.64 6.49
CA LYS A 305 14.31 -11.60 5.85
C LYS A 305 15.18 -12.79 6.24
N HIS A 306 15.09 -13.29 7.48
CA HIS A 306 15.81 -14.49 7.92
C HIS A 306 15.08 -15.78 7.48
N LEU A 307 13.75 -15.82 7.53
CA LEU A 307 12.94 -16.93 7.03
C LEU A 307 13.14 -17.17 5.53
N SER A 308 13.10 -16.12 4.71
CA SER A 308 13.30 -16.21 3.26
C SER A 308 14.74 -16.58 2.92
N ALA A 309 15.75 -16.03 3.62
CA ALA A 309 17.15 -16.42 3.45
C ALA A 309 17.39 -17.89 3.83
N TYR A 310 16.71 -18.39 4.88
CA TYR A 310 16.75 -19.80 5.27
C TYR A 310 16.13 -20.70 4.20
N LEU A 311 14.95 -20.34 3.70
CA LEU A 311 14.27 -21.06 2.61
C LEU A 311 15.06 -21.04 1.30
N LEU A 312 15.62 -19.89 0.91
CA LEU A 312 16.42 -19.73 -0.30
C LEU A 312 17.69 -20.58 -0.25
N LYS A 313 18.33 -20.67 0.92
CA LYS A 313 19.45 -21.58 1.18
C LYS A 313 19.04 -23.07 1.17
N LYS A 314 17.81 -23.39 1.60
CA LYS A 314 17.28 -24.76 1.70
C LYS A 314 16.75 -25.31 0.37
N LEU A 315 16.21 -24.44 -0.50
CA LEU A 315 15.43 -24.81 -1.69
C LEU A 315 15.94 -24.20 -3.01
N GLY A 316 16.67 -23.07 -2.98
CA GLY A 316 17.15 -22.36 -4.16
C GLY A 316 16.14 -21.36 -4.78
N HIS A 317 16.58 -20.62 -5.80
CA HIS A 317 15.76 -19.62 -6.49
C HIS A 317 14.62 -20.24 -7.31
N ASN A 318 13.47 -19.56 -7.39
CA ASN A 318 12.23 -20.00 -8.05
C ASN A 318 11.84 -21.46 -7.72
N SER A 319 12.02 -21.85 -6.46
CA SER A 319 11.77 -23.21 -5.95
C SER A 319 10.35 -23.41 -5.42
N ILE A 320 9.63 -22.34 -5.12
CA ILE A 320 8.26 -22.35 -4.60
C ILE A 320 7.26 -22.18 -5.76
N ALA A 321 6.18 -22.96 -5.74
CA ALA A 321 5.17 -23.00 -6.80
C ALA A 321 4.28 -21.75 -6.81
N ALA A 322 3.90 -21.32 -5.61
CA ALA A 322 3.11 -20.13 -5.35
C ALA A 322 3.31 -19.70 -3.88
N ILE A 323 3.25 -18.40 -3.65
CA ILE A 323 3.23 -17.77 -2.33
C ILE A 323 1.88 -17.06 -2.17
N ILE A 324 1.16 -17.38 -1.09
CA ILE A 324 0.06 -16.54 -0.59
C ILE A 324 0.57 -15.80 0.64
N ASP A 325 0.39 -14.49 0.65
CA ASP A 325 0.61 -13.62 1.81
C ASP A 325 -0.64 -12.78 2.07
N GLU A 326 -0.62 -11.97 3.12
CA GLU A 326 -1.66 -10.99 3.44
C GLU A 326 -1.90 -9.98 2.32
N GLY A 327 -2.93 -9.14 2.46
CA GLY A 327 -3.05 -7.92 1.67
C GLY A 327 -4.44 -7.66 1.10
N ALA A 328 -4.52 -7.50 -0.23
CA ALA A 328 -5.73 -7.02 -0.89
C ALA A 328 -6.92 -7.97 -0.71
N VAL A 329 -8.13 -7.42 -0.60
CA VAL A 329 -9.37 -8.17 -0.27
C VAL A 329 -10.39 -8.12 -1.41
N ASN A 330 -11.53 -8.78 -1.24
CA ASN A 330 -12.67 -8.59 -2.13
C ASN A 330 -13.32 -7.20 -1.91
N ILE A 331 -13.77 -6.56 -3.00
CA ILE A 331 -14.38 -5.23 -3.00
C ILE A 331 -15.66 -5.21 -3.87
N GLU A 332 -16.55 -4.25 -3.61
CA GLU A 332 -17.64 -3.90 -4.51
C GLU A 332 -17.26 -2.63 -5.30
N SER A 333 -17.39 -2.64 -6.62
CA SER A 333 -17.01 -1.54 -7.50
C SER A 333 -17.80 -1.58 -8.81
N TRP A 334 -18.21 -0.41 -9.33
CA TRP A 334 -18.92 -0.28 -10.63
C TRP A 334 -20.15 -1.21 -10.78
N GLY A 335 -20.87 -1.46 -9.69
CA GLY A 335 -22.04 -2.35 -9.66
C GLY A 335 -21.72 -3.85 -9.77
N ALA A 336 -20.47 -4.25 -9.51
CA ALA A 336 -20.04 -5.65 -9.50
C ALA A 336 -19.09 -5.95 -8.34
N ASN A 337 -18.92 -7.24 -8.05
CA ASN A 337 -18.01 -7.73 -7.01
C ASN A 337 -16.68 -8.10 -7.64
N PHE A 338 -15.57 -7.72 -7.01
CA PHE A 338 -14.22 -8.06 -7.46
C PHE A 338 -13.40 -8.73 -6.36
N ALA A 339 -12.61 -9.73 -6.73
CA ALA A 339 -11.42 -10.12 -5.99
C ALA A 339 -10.21 -9.47 -6.66
N ILE A 340 -9.35 -8.80 -5.88
CA ILE A 340 -8.20 -8.06 -6.40
C ILE A 340 -6.88 -8.50 -5.75
N PRO A 341 -6.49 -9.80 -5.78
CA PRO A 341 -5.21 -10.29 -5.26
C PRO A 341 -4.04 -9.42 -5.73
N GLY A 342 -3.23 -8.94 -4.78
CA GLY A 342 -2.08 -8.09 -5.03
C GLY A 342 -0.98 -8.87 -5.75
N VAL A 343 -0.87 -8.68 -7.07
CA VAL A 343 0.15 -9.33 -7.92
C VAL A 343 1.44 -8.53 -8.04
N ALA A 344 1.44 -7.28 -7.55
CA ALA A 344 2.62 -6.44 -7.37
C ALA A 344 2.39 -5.41 -6.25
N GLU A 345 3.44 -4.66 -5.94
CA GLU A 345 3.46 -3.55 -4.99
C GLU A 345 4.19 -2.36 -5.58
N LYS A 346 3.95 -1.19 -4.98
CA LYS A 346 4.74 0.01 -5.22
C LYS A 346 6.15 -0.12 -4.66
N GLY A 347 7.11 0.64 -5.22
CA GLY A 347 8.44 0.76 -4.60
C GLY A 347 8.43 1.71 -3.39
N TYR A 348 9.56 1.84 -2.72
CA TYR A 348 9.73 2.63 -1.50
C TYR A 348 11.08 3.36 -1.50
N VAL A 349 11.10 4.65 -1.16
CA VAL A 349 12.32 5.34 -0.71
C VAL A 349 11.99 6.54 0.16
N ASP A 350 12.66 6.63 1.32
CA ASP A 350 12.76 7.87 2.09
C ASP A 350 13.95 8.68 1.59
N VAL A 351 13.75 9.99 1.39
CA VAL A 351 14.83 10.93 1.07
C VAL A 351 15.03 11.86 2.26
N ASP A 352 16.17 11.73 2.93
CA ASP A 352 16.61 12.62 3.99
C ASP A 352 17.28 13.86 3.39
N ILE A 353 16.84 15.04 3.83
CA ILE A 353 17.30 16.32 3.32
C ILE A 353 17.84 17.15 4.49
N VAL A 354 19.10 17.55 4.40
CA VAL A 354 19.77 18.36 5.42
C VAL A 354 20.18 19.70 4.84
N VAL A 355 19.73 20.78 5.47
CA VAL A 355 20.14 22.15 5.16
C VAL A 355 21.10 22.63 6.24
N ARG A 356 22.34 22.95 5.83
CA ARG A 356 23.40 23.51 6.68
C ARG A 356 23.60 24.97 6.35
N MET A 357 23.47 25.83 7.36
CA MET A 357 23.67 27.28 7.24
C MET A 357 24.38 27.83 8.49
N PRO A 358 24.95 29.04 8.45
CA PRO A 358 25.53 29.67 9.63
C PRO A 358 24.50 29.87 10.76
N GLY A 359 24.92 29.56 11.99
CA GLY A 359 24.19 29.93 13.20
C GLY A 359 24.32 31.40 13.55
N GLY A 360 23.72 31.81 14.67
CA GLY A 360 23.80 33.19 15.15
C GLY A 360 22.80 33.51 16.24
N HIS A 361 22.84 34.75 16.75
CA HIS A 361 21.88 35.24 17.74
C HIS A 361 20.65 35.84 17.07
N SER A 362 19.45 35.44 17.50
CA SER A 362 18.19 35.80 16.83
C SER A 362 17.87 37.31 16.75
N SER A 363 18.62 38.17 17.46
CA SER A 363 18.45 39.64 17.38
C SER A 363 19.14 40.30 16.18
N ILE A 364 20.03 39.60 15.47
CA ILE A 364 20.67 40.07 14.23
C ILE A 364 20.64 38.92 13.19
N PRO A 365 19.45 38.54 12.69
CA PRO A 365 19.33 37.43 11.78
C PRO A 365 19.76 37.80 10.35
N PRO A 366 20.29 36.84 9.56
CA PRO A 366 20.34 36.95 8.10
C PRO A 366 18.91 36.90 7.51
N PRO A 367 18.72 37.30 6.23
CA PRO A 367 17.40 37.28 5.59
C PRO A 367 16.71 35.90 5.57
N HIS A 368 17.49 34.82 5.54
CA HIS A 368 17.02 33.43 5.65
C HIS A 368 17.98 32.61 6.51
N ASN A 369 17.44 31.66 7.27
CA ASN A 369 18.18 30.65 8.04
C ASN A 369 17.86 29.23 7.53
N GLY A 370 18.46 28.19 8.15
CA GLY A 370 18.26 26.80 7.73
C GLY A 370 16.79 26.35 7.68
N ILE A 371 15.96 26.79 8.63
CA ILE A 371 14.52 26.50 8.63
C ILE A 371 13.83 27.20 7.46
N GLY A 372 14.11 28.49 7.21
CA GLY A 372 13.51 29.22 6.09
C GLY A 372 13.83 28.63 4.71
N VAL A 373 15.07 28.15 4.52
CA VAL A 373 15.48 27.47 3.27
C VAL A 373 14.88 26.05 3.18
N ALA A 374 14.82 25.31 4.29
CA ALA A 374 14.14 24.02 4.34
C ALA A 374 12.63 24.14 4.02
N SER A 375 11.93 25.11 4.60
CA SER A 375 10.52 25.38 4.32
C SER A 375 10.26 25.74 2.85
N GLU A 376 11.17 26.46 2.19
CA GLU A 376 11.05 26.73 0.76
C GLU A 376 11.27 25.47 -0.10
N LEU A 377 12.25 24.62 0.26
CA LEU A 377 12.45 23.34 -0.44
C LEU A 377 11.29 22.36 -0.22
N ILE A 378 10.73 22.29 0.98
CA ILE A 378 9.48 21.54 1.27
C ILE A 378 8.34 22.06 0.39
N THR A 379 8.12 23.37 0.36
CA THR A 379 7.10 24.00 -0.49
C THR A 379 7.33 23.69 -1.98
N LEU A 380 8.58 23.69 -2.44
CA LEU A 380 8.93 23.38 -3.82
C LEU A 380 8.69 21.89 -4.16
N ILE A 381 9.00 20.97 -3.24
CA ILE A 381 8.71 19.54 -3.37
C ILE A 381 7.20 19.30 -3.42
N GLU A 382 6.44 19.91 -2.51
CA GLU A 382 4.98 19.81 -2.47
C GLU A 382 4.28 20.41 -3.69
N ALA A 383 4.85 21.45 -4.30
CA ALA A 383 4.34 22.06 -5.53
C ALA A 383 4.69 21.27 -6.81
N ASN A 384 5.75 20.45 -6.78
CA ASN A 384 6.26 19.69 -7.93
C ASN A 384 6.09 18.17 -7.72
N ARG A 385 4.88 17.74 -7.34
CA ARG A 385 4.51 16.33 -7.21
C ARG A 385 4.43 15.63 -8.58
N TYR A 386 4.63 14.31 -8.58
CA TYR A 386 4.54 13.49 -9.79
C TYR A 386 3.13 13.51 -10.43
N GLU A 387 3.09 13.58 -11.76
CA GLU A 387 1.87 13.45 -12.55
C GLU A 387 1.42 11.97 -12.65
N PRO A 388 0.10 11.68 -12.73
CA PRO A 388 -0.37 10.30 -12.88
C PRO A 388 0.05 9.67 -14.20
N HIS A 389 0.59 8.45 -14.14
CA HIS A 389 0.93 7.65 -15.31
C HIS A 389 0.71 6.16 -15.05
N LEU A 390 -0.22 5.57 -15.80
CA LEU A 390 -0.51 4.16 -15.74
C LEU A 390 0.37 3.45 -16.78
N ALA A 391 1.42 2.77 -16.33
CA ALA A 391 2.27 1.92 -17.19
C ALA A 391 1.45 0.75 -17.79
N ASP A 392 1.89 0.15 -18.90
CA ASP A 392 1.18 -1.01 -19.50
C ASP A 392 1.27 -2.26 -18.61
N GLU A 393 2.28 -2.30 -17.73
CA GLU A 393 2.59 -3.36 -16.79
C GLU A 393 1.89 -3.15 -15.41
N ASN A 394 1.32 -1.98 -15.14
CA ASN A 394 0.71 -1.69 -13.83
C ASN A 394 -0.58 -2.53 -13.65
N PRO A 395 -0.72 -3.34 -12.57
CA PRO A 395 -1.87 -4.24 -12.38
C PRO A 395 -3.25 -3.56 -12.44
N TYR A 396 -3.34 -2.28 -12.08
CA TYR A 396 -4.59 -1.51 -12.15
C TYR A 396 -5.14 -1.38 -13.58
N LEU A 397 -4.29 -1.48 -14.62
CA LEU A 397 -4.76 -1.54 -16.01
C LEU A 397 -5.59 -2.80 -16.28
N GLY A 398 -5.20 -3.94 -15.68
CA GLY A 398 -5.97 -5.18 -15.74
C GLY A 398 -7.32 -5.06 -15.02
N LEU A 399 -7.36 -4.40 -13.86
CA LEU A 399 -8.62 -4.11 -13.15
C LEU A 399 -9.56 -3.22 -13.97
N LEU A 400 -9.03 -2.21 -14.67
CA LEU A 400 -9.81 -1.40 -15.60
C LEU A 400 -10.32 -2.22 -16.80
N GLN A 401 -9.55 -3.17 -17.32
CA GLN A 401 -9.98 -4.07 -18.41
C GLN A 401 -11.04 -5.08 -17.94
N CYS A 402 -10.93 -5.61 -16.73
CA CYS A 402 -11.96 -6.45 -16.12
C CYS A 402 -13.25 -5.65 -15.83
N GLY A 403 -13.13 -4.41 -15.36
CA GLY A 403 -14.24 -3.48 -15.18
C GLY A 403 -15.00 -3.20 -16.47
N GLU A 404 -14.29 -2.81 -17.54
CA GLU A 404 -14.88 -2.50 -18.85
C GLU A 404 -15.65 -3.68 -19.45
N LYS A 405 -15.13 -4.90 -19.27
CA LYS A 405 -15.70 -6.12 -19.85
C LYS A 405 -16.90 -6.67 -19.06
N TYR A 406 -16.95 -6.49 -17.74
CA TYR A 406 -17.87 -7.24 -16.87
C TYR A 406 -18.73 -6.38 -15.93
N ALA A 407 -18.33 -5.16 -15.57
CA ALA A 407 -19.05 -4.38 -14.55
C ALA A 407 -20.15 -3.48 -15.16
N PRO A 408 -21.41 -3.55 -14.69
CA PRO A 408 -22.54 -2.91 -15.37
C PRO A 408 -22.51 -1.38 -15.31
N GLU A 409 -21.86 -0.79 -14.30
CA GLU A 409 -21.77 0.67 -14.11
C GLU A 409 -20.40 1.24 -14.50
N PHE A 410 -19.59 0.49 -15.28
CA PHE A 410 -18.24 0.93 -15.63
C PHE A 410 -18.23 2.29 -16.36
N PRO A 411 -17.39 3.25 -15.95
CA PRO A 411 -17.41 4.60 -16.53
C PRO A 411 -17.12 4.61 -18.04
N LYS A 412 -18.14 4.97 -18.83
CA LYS A 412 -18.10 5.02 -20.32
C LYS A 412 -16.95 5.86 -20.90
N GLN A 413 -16.37 6.77 -20.12
CA GLN A 413 -15.20 7.55 -20.53
C GLN A 413 -13.89 6.76 -20.36
N LEU A 414 -13.76 5.95 -19.30
CA LEU A 414 -12.63 5.03 -19.13
C LEU A 414 -12.63 3.97 -20.23
N GLY A 415 -13.78 3.38 -20.55
CA GLY A 415 -13.89 2.38 -21.63
C GLY A 415 -13.40 2.91 -22.99
N LYS A 416 -13.80 4.13 -23.37
CA LYS A 416 -13.28 4.81 -24.58
C LYS A 416 -11.77 5.05 -24.55
N LEU A 417 -11.19 5.29 -23.37
CA LEU A 417 -9.76 5.55 -23.22
C LEU A 417 -8.94 4.24 -23.21
N LEU A 418 -9.48 3.16 -22.67
CA LEU A 418 -8.94 1.79 -22.78
C LEU A 418 -8.92 1.32 -24.24
N ASP A 419 -10.04 1.46 -24.96
CA ASP A 419 -10.14 1.14 -26.40
C ASP A 419 -9.20 2.00 -27.26
N LYS A 420 -9.07 3.30 -26.94
CA LYS A 420 -8.08 4.19 -27.56
C LYS A 420 -6.63 3.77 -27.28
N ARG A 421 -6.34 3.18 -26.11
CA ARG A 421 -5.02 2.69 -25.71
C ARG A 421 -4.70 1.38 -26.43
N SER A 422 -5.58 0.38 -26.38
CA SER A 422 -5.37 -0.94 -26.99
C SER A 422 -5.18 -0.88 -28.52
N ARG A 423 -5.77 0.11 -29.19
CA ARG A 423 -5.57 0.39 -30.63
C ARG A 423 -4.28 1.13 -30.98
N ARG A 424 -3.49 1.60 -30.01
CA ARG A 424 -2.28 2.41 -30.22
C ARG A 424 -1.03 1.70 -29.71
N ARG A 425 -0.11 1.36 -30.62
CA ARG A 425 1.26 0.98 -30.24
C ARG A 425 2.01 2.21 -29.70
N ALA A 426 2.34 2.17 -28.42
CA ALA A 426 3.10 3.17 -27.64
C ALA A 426 2.48 4.58 -27.54
N THR A 427 2.24 5.04 -26.31
CA THR A 427 1.80 6.40 -26.01
C THR A 427 3.00 7.35 -25.85
N CYS A 428 3.59 7.80 -26.96
CA CYS A 428 4.62 8.86 -26.98
C CYS A 428 4.07 10.27 -26.64
N GLY A 429 3.04 10.36 -25.79
CA GLY A 429 2.38 11.60 -25.40
C GLY A 429 2.81 12.06 -24.00
N LYS A 430 2.98 13.37 -23.81
CA LYS A 430 3.41 13.97 -22.53
C LYS A 430 2.39 13.88 -21.37
N LYS A 431 1.18 13.35 -21.61
CA LYS A 431 0.14 13.13 -20.62
C LYS A 431 -0.60 11.84 -20.93
N ASP A 432 -0.92 11.09 -19.88
CA ASP A 432 -1.68 9.85 -19.95
C ASP A 432 -3.16 10.15 -19.69
N ASP A 433 -3.94 10.27 -20.78
CA ASP A 433 -5.37 10.59 -20.70
C ASP A 433 -6.15 9.58 -19.84
N LEU A 434 -5.72 8.30 -19.81
CA LEU A 434 -6.40 7.24 -19.07
C LEU A 434 -6.11 7.35 -17.56
N ALA A 435 -4.84 7.56 -17.19
CA ALA A 435 -4.47 7.81 -15.80
C ALA A 435 -5.13 9.09 -15.24
N LEU A 436 -5.16 10.17 -16.03
CA LEU A 436 -5.80 11.43 -15.64
C LEU A 436 -7.33 11.32 -15.50
N GLU A 437 -7.98 10.45 -16.26
CA GLU A 437 -9.40 10.14 -16.07
C GLU A 437 -9.63 9.26 -14.84
N ALA A 438 -8.83 8.19 -14.68
CA ALA A 438 -8.96 7.27 -13.55
C ALA A 438 -8.66 7.94 -12.19
N ALA A 439 -7.73 8.90 -12.14
CA ALA A 439 -7.40 9.65 -10.94
C ALA A 439 -8.57 10.48 -10.37
N LYS A 440 -9.62 10.74 -11.17
CA LYS A 440 -10.83 11.44 -10.71
C LYS A 440 -11.67 10.61 -9.73
N ALA A 441 -11.47 9.30 -9.65
CA ALA A 441 -12.09 8.44 -8.65
C ALA A 441 -11.55 8.69 -7.21
N GLY A 442 -10.51 9.53 -7.06
CA GLY A 442 -10.03 10.01 -5.77
C GLY A 442 -8.59 9.61 -5.45
N PRO A 443 -8.04 10.09 -4.31
CA PRO A 443 -6.63 9.88 -3.95
C PRO A 443 -6.22 8.41 -3.90
N GLY A 444 -7.04 7.54 -3.30
CA GLY A 444 -6.75 6.10 -3.18
C GLY A 444 -6.53 5.42 -4.53
N ILE A 445 -7.33 5.78 -5.54
CA ILE A 445 -7.14 5.29 -6.91
C ILE A 445 -5.96 5.96 -7.59
N LYS A 446 -5.83 7.31 -7.51
CA LYS A 446 -4.73 8.07 -8.12
C LYS A 446 -3.36 7.50 -7.73
N TYR A 447 -3.16 7.16 -6.46
CA TYR A 447 -1.85 6.72 -5.96
C TYR A 447 -1.49 5.26 -6.29
N LEU A 448 -2.37 4.49 -6.94
CA LEU A 448 -2.01 3.20 -7.55
C LEU A 448 -1.10 3.38 -8.79
N PHE A 449 -1.18 4.52 -9.46
CA PHE A 449 -0.41 4.81 -10.69
C PHE A 449 0.22 6.22 -10.65
N THR A 450 0.54 6.71 -9.46
CA THR A 450 1.28 7.96 -9.23
C THR A 450 2.28 7.74 -8.09
N THR A 451 3.53 8.18 -8.24
CA THR A 451 4.48 8.19 -7.12
C THR A 451 3.98 9.17 -6.06
N SER A 452 3.84 8.71 -4.81
CA SER A 452 3.43 9.59 -3.71
C SER A 452 4.62 10.41 -3.19
N VAL A 453 4.31 11.50 -2.49
CA VAL A 453 5.26 12.35 -1.78
C VAL A 453 4.57 12.76 -0.48
N ALA A 454 5.23 12.53 0.64
CA ALA A 454 4.84 13.03 1.95
C ALA A 454 6.09 13.57 2.67
N VAL A 455 5.93 14.55 3.56
CA VAL A 455 7.03 15.16 4.34
C VAL A 455 6.69 14.95 5.80
N ASP A 456 7.21 13.86 6.36
CA ASP A 456 6.64 13.26 7.57
C ASP A 456 7.41 13.65 8.84
N ILE A 457 8.71 13.94 8.71
CA ILE A 457 9.61 14.28 9.82
C ILE A 457 10.33 15.59 9.52
N ILE A 458 10.42 16.48 10.51
CA ILE A 458 11.23 17.71 10.47
C ILE A 458 11.88 18.01 11.82
N HIS A 459 13.15 18.40 11.79
CA HIS A 459 13.98 18.74 12.94
C HIS A 459 14.77 20.02 12.69
N GLY A 460 14.67 21.01 13.58
CA GLY A 460 15.46 22.24 13.48
C GLY A 460 15.22 23.19 14.67
N GLY A 461 16.29 23.77 15.17
CA GLY A 461 16.26 24.65 16.35
C GLY A 461 16.39 23.89 17.67
N VAL A 462 16.78 24.62 18.73
CA VAL A 462 16.91 24.11 20.10
C VAL A 462 16.34 25.10 21.12
N LYS A 463 16.45 26.41 20.85
CA LYS A 463 15.90 27.49 21.68
C LYS A 463 15.66 28.74 20.83
N THR A 464 14.76 29.61 21.28
CA THR A 464 14.29 30.79 20.52
C THR A 464 15.36 31.83 20.19
N ASN A 465 16.42 31.96 21.00
CA ASN A 465 17.47 32.97 20.81
C ASN A 465 18.74 32.51 20.06
N ALA A 466 18.72 31.32 19.45
CA ALA A 466 19.80 30.81 18.62
C ALA A 466 19.28 30.29 17.27
N LEU A 467 19.89 30.74 16.17
CA LEU A 467 19.57 30.28 14.82
C LEU A 467 20.16 28.87 14.59
N PRO A 468 19.43 27.94 13.96
CA PRO A 468 19.89 26.56 13.77
C PRO A 468 20.93 26.44 12.65
N GLU A 469 22.02 25.75 12.96
CA GLU A 469 23.10 25.45 12.00
C GLU A 469 22.81 24.24 11.10
N ARG A 470 21.87 23.39 11.53
CA ARG A 470 21.44 22.17 10.85
C ARG A 470 19.91 22.09 10.98
N THR A 471 19.24 21.93 9.85
CA THR A 471 17.81 21.61 9.76
C THR A 471 17.70 20.36 8.90
N GLN A 472 16.97 19.35 9.36
CA GLN A 472 16.75 18.10 8.63
C GLN A 472 15.24 17.88 8.44
N PHE A 473 14.85 17.28 7.32
CA PHE A 473 13.52 16.72 7.12
C PHE A 473 13.60 15.49 6.22
N THR A 474 12.60 14.61 6.33
CA THR A 474 12.56 13.32 5.62
C THR A 474 11.30 13.27 4.75
N VAL A 475 11.45 12.78 3.52
CA VAL A 475 10.40 12.80 2.49
C VAL A 475 10.12 11.38 1.99
N ASN A 476 8.99 10.80 2.38
CA ASN A 476 8.58 9.46 1.96
C ASN A 476 8.05 9.44 0.51
N HIS A 477 8.41 8.38 -0.22
CA HIS A 477 7.93 8.12 -1.56
C HIS A 477 7.51 6.64 -1.74
N ARG A 478 6.22 6.39 -2.02
CA ARG A 478 5.77 5.11 -2.60
C ARG A 478 5.80 5.22 -4.12
N ILE A 479 6.72 4.51 -4.76
CA ILE A 479 7.12 4.63 -6.17
C ILE A 479 6.10 3.93 -7.08
N ASN A 480 5.72 4.55 -8.19
CA ASN A 480 4.85 3.95 -9.21
C ASN A 480 5.53 2.73 -9.89
N VAL A 481 4.76 1.72 -10.28
CA VAL A 481 5.25 0.47 -10.91
C VAL A 481 6.07 0.72 -12.18
N GLY A 482 5.75 1.76 -12.96
CA GLY A 482 6.52 2.19 -14.13
C GLY A 482 7.55 3.29 -13.86
N SER A 483 8.16 3.32 -12.67
CA SER A 483 9.13 4.33 -12.23
C SER A 483 10.16 3.72 -11.27
N THR A 484 11.23 4.44 -10.94
CA THR A 484 12.34 3.91 -10.11
C THR A 484 12.79 4.84 -8.99
N SER A 485 13.51 4.31 -7.99
CA SER A 485 14.13 5.13 -6.93
C SER A 485 15.16 6.11 -7.50
N SER A 486 15.80 5.77 -8.63
CA SER A 486 16.71 6.65 -9.36
C SER A 486 16.02 7.90 -9.91
N GLU A 487 14.80 7.75 -10.45
CA GLU A 487 13.99 8.89 -10.91
C GLU A 487 13.57 9.79 -9.76
N VAL A 488 13.18 9.20 -8.62
CA VAL A 488 12.85 9.96 -7.39
C VAL A 488 14.05 10.77 -6.91
N LYS A 489 15.22 10.12 -6.78
CA LYS A 489 16.48 10.77 -6.38
C LYS A 489 16.87 11.91 -7.34
N SER A 490 16.73 11.68 -8.65
CA SER A 490 16.98 12.69 -9.68
C SER A 490 16.01 13.89 -9.58
N HIS A 491 14.72 13.63 -9.40
CA HIS A 491 13.69 14.67 -9.26
C HIS A 491 13.97 15.57 -8.06
N ILE A 492 14.12 15.00 -6.86
CA ILE A 492 14.40 15.77 -5.64
C ILE A 492 15.74 16.51 -5.73
N SER A 493 16.77 15.92 -6.36
CA SER A 493 18.03 16.62 -6.64
C SER A 493 17.84 17.86 -7.52
N SER A 494 16.95 17.81 -8.51
CA SER A 494 16.66 18.96 -9.39
C SER A 494 15.92 20.10 -8.67
N LEU A 495 15.15 19.79 -7.63
CA LEU A 495 14.48 20.78 -6.79
C LEU A 495 15.46 21.39 -5.78
N ALA A 496 16.27 20.55 -5.13
CA ALA A 496 17.34 20.99 -4.22
C ALA A 496 18.37 21.88 -4.93
N ALA A 497 18.72 21.57 -6.19
CA ALA A 497 19.64 22.38 -7.00
C ALA A 497 19.17 23.83 -7.21
N GLN A 498 17.86 24.05 -7.33
CA GLN A 498 17.30 25.40 -7.51
C GLN A 498 17.50 26.26 -6.26
N LEU A 499 17.26 25.73 -5.06
CA LEU A 499 17.50 26.47 -3.82
C LEU A 499 19.00 26.55 -3.48
N ALA A 500 19.79 25.52 -3.80
CA ALA A 500 21.25 25.57 -3.66
C ALA A 500 21.84 26.73 -4.51
N GLN A 501 21.40 26.88 -5.77
CA GLN A 501 21.79 28.02 -6.60
C GLN A 501 21.25 29.36 -6.06
N LYS A 502 19.98 29.42 -5.63
CA LYS A 502 19.35 30.64 -5.09
C LYS A 502 20.08 31.18 -3.85
N TYR A 503 20.51 30.29 -2.96
CA TYR A 503 21.11 30.64 -1.67
C TYR A 503 22.65 30.53 -1.62
N ASN A 504 23.30 30.23 -2.76
CA ASN A 504 24.74 30.01 -2.87
C ASN A 504 25.23 28.95 -1.86
N LEU A 505 24.56 27.79 -1.85
CA LEU A 505 24.89 26.61 -1.05
C LEU A 505 25.47 25.51 -1.96
N THR A 506 26.38 24.69 -1.44
CA THR A 506 26.83 23.46 -2.12
C THR A 506 25.69 22.43 -2.15
N LEU A 507 25.52 21.68 -3.25
CA LEU A 507 24.58 20.55 -3.29
C LEU A 507 25.34 19.21 -3.23
N HIS A 508 25.05 18.42 -2.21
CA HIS A 508 25.57 17.06 -2.00
C HIS A 508 24.46 16.03 -2.26
N ALA A 509 24.20 15.74 -3.54
CA ALA A 509 23.13 14.83 -3.94
C ALA A 509 23.59 13.36 -3.86
N PHE A 510 23.22 12.65 -2.80
CA PHE A 510 23.49 11.22 -2.58
C PHE A 510 24.98 10.83 -2.59
N THR A 511 25.86 11.77 -2.24
CA THR A 511 27.32 11.57 -2.12
C THR A 511 27.74 11.01 -0.76
N GLY A 512 26.89 11.14 0.27
CA GLY A 512 27.25 10.88 1.67
C GLY A 512 27.96 12.05 2.37
N GLU A 513 28.11 13.21 1.70
CA GLU A 513 28.77 14.39 2.28
C GLU A 513 27.79 15.39 2.92
N GLU A 514 28.17 15.94 4.07
CA GLU A 514 27.49 17.06 4.72
C GLU A 514 28.54 18.13 5.11
N THR A 515 28.40 19.35 4.61
CA THR A 515 29.36 20.44 4.85
C THR A 515 28.66 21.71 5.35
N PRO A 516 29.37 22.68 5.96
CA PRO A 516 28.82 24.01 6.19
C PRO A 516 28.33 24.64 4.86
N SER A 517 27.24 25.42 4.91
CA SER A 517 26.64 26.07 3.74
C SER A 517 26.30 25.11 2.58
N SER A 518 25.61 24.00 2.88
CA SER A 518 25.16 23.02 1.88
C SER A 518 23.68 22.63 2.03
N ILE A 519 23.14 22.06 0.97
CA ILE A 519 22.00 21.15 1.00
C ILE A 519 22.55 19.75 0.71
N SER A 520 22.32 18.79 1.61
CA SER A 520 22.71 17.38 1.42
C SER A 520 21.46 16.52 1.28
N LEU A 521 21.52 15.54 0.38
CA LEU A 521 20.48 14.54 0.16
C LEU A 521 21.07 13.15 0.44
N SER A 522 20.43 12.40 1.32
CA SER A 522 20.68 10.98 1.55
C SER A 522 19.36 10.20 1.45
N HIS A 523 19.39 8.90 1.64
CA HIS A 523 18.18 8.07 1.70
C HIS A 523 18.15 7.25 2.97
N GLY A 524 16.95 6.87 3.40
CA GLY A 524 16.76 5.93 4.50
C GLY A 524 17.38 4.55 4.22
N PRO A 525 17.48 3.67 5.23
CA PRO A 525 18.10 2.35 5.08
C PRO A 525 17.35 1.45 4.09
N THR A 526 16.03 1.65 3.96
CA THR A 526 15.16 0.89 3.05
C THR A 526 15.03 1.60 1.70
N ILE A 527 15.46 0.93 0.63
CA ILE A 527 15.04 1.23 -0.75
C ILE A 527 14.42 -0.04 -1.32
N LEU A 528 13.22 0.10 -1.89
CA LEU A 528 12.60 -0.91 -2.73
C LEU A 528 12.33 -0.29 -4.11
N GLU A 529 12.78 -0.93 -5.17
CA GLU A 529 12.14 -0.71 -6.48
C GLU A 529 10.74 -1.38 -6.47
N PRO A 530 9.82 -1.03 -7.37
CA PRO A 530 8.50 -1.68 -7.42
C PRO A 530 8.62 -3.20 -7.58
N ALA A 531 7.70 -3.93 -6.96
CA ALA A 531 7.80 -5.39 -6.90
C ALA A 531 7.65 -6.04 -8.30
N PRO A 532 8.34 -7.17 -8.56
CA PRO A 532 8.09 -7.99 -9.73
C PRO A 532 6.60 -8.36 -9.84
N ILE A 533 6.05 -8.23 -11.05
CA ILE A 533 4.62 -8.45 -11.29
C ILE A 533 4.37 -9.93 -11.56
N THR A 534 3.57 -10.55 -10.69
CA THR A 534 3.17 -11.96 -10.82
C THR A 534 2.34 -12.21 -12.09
N PRO A 535 2.66 -13.22 -12.92
CA PRO A 535 1.90 -13.54 -14.13
C PRO A 535 0.44 -13.93 -13.86
N THR A 536 -0.49 -13.34 -14.63
CA THR A 536 -1.95 -13.52 -14.48
C THR A 536 -2.66 -14.18 -15.66
N SER A 537 -1.93 -14.72 -16.64
CA SER A 537 -2.48 -15.59 -17.68
C SER A 537 -3.09 -16.85 -17.09
N LEU A 538 -4.23 -17.34 -17.60
CA LEU A 538 -4.88 -18.53 -17.04
C LEU A 538 -4.28 -19.88 -17.48
N THR A 539 -3.53 -19.91 -18.59
CA THR A 539 -2.93 -21.13 -19.15
C THR A 539 -1.56 -20.85 -19.76
N HIS A 540 -0.60 -21.76 -19.63
CA HIS A 540 0.67 -21.65 -20.35
C HIS A 540 0.54 -22.13 -21.81
N SER A 541 0.71 -21.23 -22.78
CA SER A 541 0.85 -21.61 -24.20
C SER A 541 2.27 -22.07 -24.52
N SER A 542 2.57 -23.35 -24.23
CA SER A 542 3.83 -23.98 -24.63
C SER A 542 3.87 -24.17 -26.16
N SER A 543 4.55 -23.27 -26.87
CA SER A 543 4.66 -23.30 -28.33
C SER A 543 5.71 -24.31 -28.82
N SER A 544 5.56 -25.59 -28.45
CA SER A 544 6.34 -26.71 -28.97
C SER A 544 5.57 -27.38 -30.12
N SER A 545 6.08 -27.22 -31.34
CA SER A 545 5.34 -27.50 -32.59
C SER A 545 5.19 -28.99 -32.95
N ASN A 546 5.24 -29.90 -31.98
CA ASN A 546 5.11 -31.36 -32.19
C ASN A 546 4.74 -32.16 -30.92
N ALA A 547 3.98 -31.57 -30.00
CA ALA A 547 3.43 -32.28 -28.83
C ALA A 547 1.92 -32.05 -28.71
N SER A 548 1.22 -33.02 -28.12
CA SER A 548 -0.17 -32.84 -27.66
C SER A 548 -0.21 -31.70 -26.63
N VAL A 549 -1.14 -30.75 -26.80
CA VAL A 549 -1.25 -29.57 -25.93
C VAL A 549 -1.69 -30.00 -24.53
N SER A 550 -0.71 -30.21 -23.64
CA SER A 550 -0.94 -30.26 -22.20
C SER A 550 -1.10 -28.82 -21.71
N THR A 551 -2.34 -28.35 -21.59
CA THR A 551 -2.66 -27.06 -20.96
C THR A 551 -2.39 -27.16 -19.46
N THR A 552 -1.16 -26.84 -19.05
CA THR A 552 -0.88 -26.58 -17.64
C THR A 552 -1.61 -25.31 -17.21
N THR A 553 -2.31 -25.42 -16.08
CA THR A 553 -2.93 -24.30 -15.38
C THR A 553 -1.85 -23.37 -14.83
N THR A 554 -2.23 -22.19 -14.33
CA THR A 554 -1.32 -21.27 -13.65
C THR A 554 -1.73 -21.09 -12.19
N PRO A 555 -0.82 -20.68 -11.28
CA PRO A 555 -1.18 -20.35 -9.91
C PRO A 555 -2.26 -19.26 -9.80
N PHE A 556 -2.28 -18.28 -10.71
CA PHE A 556 -3.35 -17.28 -10.76
C PHE A 556 -4.70 -17.88 -11.20
N ALA A 557 -4.72 -18.87 -12.10
CA ALA A 557 -5.94 -19.60 -12.44
C ALA A 557 -6.44 -20.45 -11.28
N LEU A 558 -5.55 -21.08 -10.51
CA LEU A 558 -5.91 -21.81 -9.28
C LEU A 558 -6.50 -20.85 -8.23
N LEU A 559 -5.89 -19.68 -8.03
CA LEU A 559 -6.36 -18.65 -7.11
C LEU A 559 -7.76 -18.18 -7.54
N ALA A 560 -7.90 -17.77 -8.80
CA ALA A 560 -9.17 -17.28 -9.34
C ALA A 560 -10.28 -18.33 -9.29
N GLY A 561 -9.97 -19.59 -9.61
CA GLY A 561 -10.91 -20.71 -9.52
C GLY A 561 -11.33 -21.01 -8.09
N THR A 562 -10.39 -21.04 -7.14
CA THR A 562 -10.66 -21.28 -5.71
C THR A 562 -11.55 -20.17 -5.13
N THR A 563 -11.22 -18.90 -5.43
CA THR A 563 -12.03 -17.73 -5.03
C THR A 563 -13.43 -17.76 -5.63
N ARG A 564 -13.59 -18.14 -6.90
CA ARG A 564 -14.91 -18.25 -7.57
C ARG A 564 -15.68 -19.52 -7.21
N ALA A 565 -15.05 -20.52 -6.59
CA ALA A 565 -15.73 -21.65 -5.95
C ALA A 565 -16.39 -21.26 -4.63
N LEU A 566 -15.76 -20.38 -3.84
CA LEU A 566 -16.29 -19.89 -2.57
C LEU A 566 -17.41 -18.85 -2.75
N TYR A 567 -17.21 -17.86 -3.63
CA TYR A 567 -18.11 -16.72 -3.80
C TYR A 567 -18.95 -16.73 -5.09
N GLY A 568 -18.81 -17.75 -5.92
CA GLY A 568 -19.61 -17.95 -7.14
C GLY A 568 -19.07 -17.26 -8.41
N ARG A 569 -19.81 -17.49 -9.50
CA ARG A 569 -19.42 -17.13 -10.88
C ARG A 569 -19.48 -15.63 -11.19
N ASP A 570 -20.16 -14.85 -10.37
CA ASP A 570 -20.37 -13.41 -10.56
C ASP A 570 -19.30 -12.55 -9.88
N LEU A 571 -18.39 -13.16 -9.10
CA LEU A 571 -17.20 -12.51 -8.55
C LEU A 571 -16.11 -12.43 -9.63
N ILE A 572 -15.73 -11.21 -10.01
CA ILE A 572 -14.70 -10.94 -11.03
C ILE A 572 -13.32 -11.01 -10.37
N VAL A 573 -12.47 -11.96 -10.74
CA VAL A 573 -11.09 -12.01 -10.23
C VAL A 573 -10.19 -11.22 -11.16
N SER A 574 -9.46 -10.26 -10.60
CA SER A 574 -8.58 -9.33 -11.32
C SER A 574 -7.18 -9.29 -10.68
N PRO A 575 -6.12 -9.00 -11.44
CA PRO A 575 -4.91 -8.44 -10.82
C PRO A 575 -5.24 -7.21 -9.96
N GLY A 576 -4.68 -7.15 -8.75
CA GLY A 576 -4.64 -5.97 -7.89
C GLY A 576 -3.21 -5.46 -7.69
N LEU A 577 -3.08 -4.24 -7.15
CA LEU A 577 -1.83 -3.59 -6.80
C LEU A 577 -1.93 -3.05 -5.36
N MET A 578 -0.93 -3.33 -4.53
CA MET A 578 -0.84 -2.76 -3.19
C MET A 578 0.03 -1.52 -3.14
N THR A 579 -0.35 -0.57 -2.29
CA THR A 579 0.40 0.68 -2.04
C THR A 579 1.38 0.57 -0.88
N GLY A 580 1.16 -0.38 0.03
CA GLY A 580 2.12 -0.84 1.03
C GLY A 580 3.14 -1.82 0.45
N ASN A 581 3.96 -2.39 1.33
CA ASN A 581 4.93 -3.45 1.00
C ASN A 581 4.95 -4.44 2.16
N THR A 582 4.55 -5.70 1.92
CA THR A 582 4.54 -6.75 2.95
C THR A 582 5.90 -7.47 3.05
N ASP A 583 6.01 -8.37 4.01
CA ASP A 583 7.12 -9.34 4.17
C ASP A 583 7.52 -10.05 2.86
N THR A 584 6.60 -10.24 1.90
CA THR A 584 6.88 -10.80 0.56
C THR A 584 8.02 -10.12 -0.19
N ARG A 585 8.37 -8.87 0.15
CA ARG A 585 9.54 -8.15 -0.40
C ARG A 585 10.85 -8.92 -0.24
N PHE A 586 10.96 -9.79 0.78
CA PHE A 586 12.11 -10.66 1.00
C PHE A 586 12.03 -12.01 0.27
N TYR A 587 10.90 -12.34 -0.38
CA TYR A 587 10.60 -13.65 -0.98
C TYR A 587 10.59 -13.64 -2.52
N TRP A 588 10.84 -12.51 -3.18
CA TRP A 588 10.82 -12.40 -4.66
C TRP A 588 11.76 -13.39 -5.38
N ASP A 589 12.87 -13.79 -4.74
CA ASP A 589 13.79 -14.80 -5.27
C ASP A 589 13.25 -16.25 -5.21
N LEU A 590 12.22 -16.52 -4.41
CA LEU A 590 11.69 -17.87 -4.16
C LEU A 590 10.59 -18.29 -5.15
N SER A 591 9.84 -17.35 -5.73
CA SER A 591 8.79 -17.63 -6.73
C SER A 591 8.48 -16.42 -7.60
N GLU A 592 8.12 -16.66 -8.86
CA GLU A 592 7.49 -15.65 -9.74
C GLU A 592 5.96 -15.54 -9.52
N HIS A 593 5.39 -16.33 -8.60
CA HIS A 593 3.96 -16.40 -8.33
C HIS A 593 3.64 -16.02 -6.89
N ILE A 594 3.56 -14.71 -6.62
CA ILE A 594 3.39 -14.14 -5.28
C ILE A 594 2.10 -13.30 -5.24
N PHE A 595 1.12 -13.78 -4.46
CA PHE A 595 -0.20 -13.18 -4.35
C PHE A 595 -0.45 -12.68 -2.93
N ARG A 596 -0.63 -11.36 -2.80
CA ARG A 596 -0.94 -10.68 -1.54
C ARG A 596 -2.45 -10.53 -1.43
N TYR A 597 -3.09 -11.48 -0.74
CA TYR A 597 -4.54 -11.66 -0.84
C TYR A 597 -5.13 -12.16 0.48
N GLY A 598 -5.96 -11.32 1.11
CA GLY A 598 -6.87 -11.72 2.17
C GLY A 598 -8.16 -12.25 1.54
N PRO A 599 -8.40 -13.58 1.49
CA PRO A 599 -9.49 -14.14 0.71
C PRO A 599 -10.86 -14.05 1.37
N GLY A 600 -10.92 -13.86 2.69
CA GLY A 600 -12.15 -13.73 3.47
C GLY A 600 -12.88 -12.42 3.19
N TRP A 601 -14.21 -12.47 3.12
CA TRP A 601 -15.03 -11.29 2.84
C TRP A 601 -16.32 -11.25 3.66
N ASP A 602 -16.49 -10.17 4.42
CA ASP A 602 -17.74 -9.79 5.07
C ASP A 602 -18.20 -8.49 4.42
N ARG A 603 -19.37 -8.52 3.75
CA ARG A 603 -19.93 -7.35 3.04
C ARG A 603 -20.26 -6.18 3.97
N GLU A 604 -20.41 -6.44 5.27
CA GLU A 604 -20.70 -5.42 6.26
C GLU A 604 -19.42 -4.97 7.01
N GLN A 605 -18.25 -5.50 6.66
CA GLN A 605 -16.96 -4.95 7.05
C GLN A 605 -16.55 -3.84 6.08
N VAL A 606 -16.29 -2.64 6.59
CA VAL A 606 -15.81 -1.52 5.78
C VAL A 606 -14.29 -1.62 5.61
N GLY A 607 -13.86 -1.91 4.38
CA GLY A 607 -12.44 -2.05 4.04
C GLY A 607 -11.73 -3.14 4.84
N LEU A 608 -10.48 -2.90 5.23
CA LEU A 608 -9.65 -3.86 5.95
C LEU A 608 -9.99 -3.99 7.45
N GLY A 609 -11.07 -3.36 7.93
CA GLY A 609 -11.51 -3.51 9.32
C GLY A 609 -10.68 -2.72 10.33
N ASN A 610 -10.37 -1.45 10.03
CA ASN A 610 -9.64 -0.52 10.91
C ASN A 610 -8.20 -0.95 11.29
N ILE A 611 -7.47 -1.57 10.36
CA ILE A 611 -6.03 -1.85 10.54
C ILE A 611 -5.25 -0.58 10.94
N HIS A 612 -4.24 -0.75 11.79
CA HIS A 612 -3.33 0.28 12.29
C HIS A 612 -4.00 1.46 13.05
N THR A 613 -5.31 1.41 13.30
CA THR A 613 -6.05 2.47 14.02
C THR A 613 -6.90 1.88 15.16
N VAL A 614 -7.75 2.70 15.76
CA VAL A 614 -8.70 2.31 16.82
C VAL A 614 -9.83 1.46 16.26
N ASP A 615 -10.41 0.59 17.10
CA ASP A 615 -11.52 -0.28 16.74
C ASP A 615 -11.22 -1.25 15.58
N GLU A 616 -9.96 -1.70 15.47
CA GLU A 616 -9.60 -2.81 14.59
C GLU A 616 -10.46 -4.05 14.89
N ARG A 617 -10.99 -4.68 13.84
CA ARG A 617 -11.87 -5.85 13.93
C ARG A 617 -11.97 -6.60 12.61
N VAL A 618 -12.23 -7.90 12.67
CA VAL A 618 -12.59 -8.72 11.48
C VAL A 618 -13.98 -9.31 11.61
N GLY A 619 -14.71 -9.38 10.51
CA GLY A 619 -15.99 -10.08 10.44
C GLY A 619 -15.79 -11.59 10.59
N VAL A 620 -16.60 -12.25 11.42
CA VAL A 620 -16.50 -13.72 11.61
C VAL A 620 -16.81 -14.47 10.30
N ALA A 621 -17.69 -13.92 9.45
CA ALA A 621 -17.91 -14.44 8.11
C ALA A 621 -16.62 -14.44 7.29
N ALA A 622 -15.91 -13.30 7.25
CA ALA A 622 -14.63 -13.18 6.57
C ALA A 622 -13.58 -14.18 7.13
N HIS A 623 -13.41 -14.26 8.45
CA HIS A 623 -12.42 -15.16 9.03
C HIS A 623 -12.71 -16.65 8.74
N VAL A 624 -13.97 -17.09 8.85
CA VAL A 624 -14.38 -18.46 8.50
C VAL A 624 -14.22 -18.74 7.00
N ASP A 625 -14.52 -17.77 6.15
CA ASP A 625 -14.34 -17.91 4.70
C ASP A 625 -12.86 -17.90 4.29
N THR A 626 -11.97 -17.21 5.03
CA THR A 626 -10.51 -17.37 4.89
C THR A 626 -10.09 -18.82 5.16
N VAL A 627 -10.62 -19.48 6.19
CA VAL A 627 -10.30 -20.89 6.47
C VAL A 627 -10.74 -21.80 5.33
N LYS A 628 -11.99 -21.66 4.85
CA LYS A 628 -12.52 -22.44 3.72
C LYS A 628 -11.68 -22.23 2.46
N TRP A 629 -11.28 -20.98 2.20
CA TRP A 629 -10.42 -20.66 1.06
C TRP A 629 -9.04 -21.30 1.20
N MET A 630 -8.40 -21.25 2.37
CA MET A 630 -7.11 -21.88 2.61
C MET A 630 -7.16 -23.41 2.42
N VAL A 631 -8.23 -24.08 2.91
CA VAL A 631 -8.48 -25.51 2.65
C VAL A 631 -8.63 -25.80 1.15
N GLY A 632 -9.39 -24.97 0.44
CA GLY A 632 -9.58 -25.08 -1.01
C GLY A 632 -8.27 -24.88 -1.78
N TRP A 633 -7.51 -23.84 -1.45
CA TRP A 633 -6.23 -23.50 -2.07
C TRP A 633 -5.17 -24.58 -1.85
N ILE A 634 -5.00 -25.06 -0.60
CA ILE A 634 -4.05 -26.13 -0.28
C ILE A 634 -4.31 -27.37 -1.16
N ARG A 635 -5.57 -27.83 -1.24
CA ARG A 635 -5.94 -29.01 -2.04
C ARG A 635 -5.86 -28.74 -3.55
N ASN A 636 -6.36 -27.60 -4.02
CA ASN A 636 -6.30 -27.23 -5.44
C ASN A 636 -4.85 -27.10 -5.96
N VAL A 637 -3.91 -26.67 -5.12
CA VAL A 637 -2.47 -26.60 -5.47
C VAL A 637 -1.76 -27.95 -5.29
N ASP A 638 -2.19 -28.79 -4.37
CA ASP A 638 -1.69 -30.18 -4.23
C ASP A 638 -2.02 -31.03 -5.45
N GLU A 639 -3.24 -30.91 -5.97
CA GLU A 639 -3.76 -31.66 -7.12
C GLU A 639 -3.30 -31.10 -8.48
N ALA A 640 -2.78 -29.87 -8.53
CA ALA A 640 -2.44 -29.19 -9.77
C ALA A 640 -1.04 -29.52 -10.32
N VAL A 641 -0.96 -29.61 -11.65
CA VAL A 641 0.31 -29.65 -12.39
C VAL A 641 0.77 -28.22 -12.70
N ILE A 642 1.51 -27.67 -11.73
CA ILE A 642 2.26 -26.41 -11.77
C ILE A 642 3.70 -26.59 -11.24
#